data_AF-A0A6A5YH26-F1
#
_entry.id   AF-A0A6A5YH26-F1
#
_cell.length_a   1.000
_cell.length_b   1.000
_cell.length_c   1.000
_cell.angle_alpha   90.00
_cell.angle_beta   90.00
_cell.angle_gamma   90.00
#
_symmetry.space_group_name_H-M   'P 1'
#
loop_
_entity.id
_entity.type
_entity.pdbx_description
1 polymer ?
#
loop_
_entity_poly.entity_id
_entity_poly.type
_entity_poly.pdbx_seq_one_letter_code
_entity_poly.pdbx_strand_id
1 'polypeptide(L)'
;MPAPGDMSPTDYNVPANDNASANDNAPTDNNTPTDDNAPTDDTALTVDNAPPDNNAPTDDNAPTDDNAPTDDNAPTDDNALTVDNALTVDNALTVDNASTSDNTPAYDNAPADYNARAAMPLGDPEIRAQMDTRFEKDYRIGWPKDSLLSGPVRTKRLSDAVSTKIYKDVEKIMNRAGWSASINVAFRYHGASTGSKTVVVEPMGHPKDVDNWKKLLVEIRTYLYQCGEHCNIEMFEQDWFYQQPIQSNEHQILEAWATQSRIFLNILQDKNFTSLELLRMSTRSAKIARSARPRVLVCSPLVDSPEWKSTRAQLRTSLLPMFDLEFEYSEGLQRCHDDSRNRGETEVRSPIHDRYGAVVKMGASLGVSGAIGSGTAGAKVRLVNGAHEADFVLTNNHVIECDETENFMEQQIPLTQHHPMVITERVKLVSPSDTDWINHRDGKSLWILDYARKIGRRIGYQDQQLLQAEGEIQLLENRLDEADEQKQQDHDLLKDSKQRLLQMKSAYITETIARIKGYQLNGEDIGQFGNDIAYYCQELSEMIEDRKAIEEDGENEKRHLGYLWAASGRRATHKGPDEAAGWVLDWALGKMNPQKRDISSHFLLTQYRDGIEEVKQVPVTQYRAGIEKKDTKVAKHGRTTGWTTAVINEAAAFVRSTGPDDDDNITVISDKIVSKIGGICQAVAFISNDSQVMKPGDSGSVVISNDGPFPEPAWVGLAFAGSFDGRRGFMTPIGVVFRDIEKVTGWEVRMPERQE
;
A
#
# COMPACT_ATOMS: atom_id res chain seq x y z
N MET A 1 -19.17 -29.33 53.27
CA MET A 1 -19.50 -30.12 54.48
C MET A 1 -18.38 -31.10 54.74
N PRO A 2 -17.82 -31.20 55.96
CA PRO A 2 -17.35 -30.10 56.80
C PRO A 2 -15.90 -30.29 57.33
N ALA A 3 -15.37 -29.20 57.90
CA ALA A 3 -14.05 -28.99 58.53
C ALA A 3 -13.96 -29.55 59.98
N PRO A 4 -12.90 -29.23 60.79
CA PRO A 4 -12.79 -27.92 61.48
C PRO A 4 -11.35 -27.33 61.44
N GLY A 5 -11.07 -26.02 61.59
CA GLY A 5 -11.45 -25.10 62.69
C GLY A 5 -10.43 -25.25 63.84
N ASP A 6 -9.91 -24.25 64.56
CA ASP A 6 -10.20 -22.82 64.70
C ASP A 6 -9.15 -22.21 65.70
N MET A 7 -9.08 -20.88 65.77
CA MET A 7 -8.64 -20.00 66.88
C MET A 7 -7.15 -19.61 67.14
N SER A 8 -6.96 -18.28 67.07
CA SER A 8 -5.91 -17.35 67.59
C SER A 8 -5.90 -17.24 69.13
N PRO A 9 -5.29 -16.23 69.83
CA PRO A 9 -4.28 -15.17 69.55
C PRO A 9 -3.18 -15.03 70.66
N THR A 10 -2.20 -14.10 70.54
CA THR A 10 -1.83 -13.10 71.60
C THR A 10 -0.61 -12.20 71.27
N ASP A 11 -0.75 -10.95 71.73
CA ASP A 11 0.07 -9.73 71.66
C ASP A 11 1.50 -9.77 72.25
N TYR A 12 2.29 -8.73 71.90
CA TYR A 12 3.12 -7.81 72.74
C TYR A 12 4.19 -7.18 71.80
N ASN A 13 4.56 -5.90 71.77
CA ASN A 13 4.30 -4.69 72.56
C ASN A 13 4.85 -3.46 71.77
N VAL A 14 4.29 -2.26 72.00
CA VAL A 14 4.78 -0.94 71.50
C VAL A 14 5.73 -0.30 72.56
N PRO A 15 6.60 0.70 72.23
CA PRO A 15 6.24 2.15 72.25
C PRO A 15 6.93 2.96 71.10
N ALA A 16 6.40 3.99 70.42
CA ALA A 16 5.72 5.27 70.72
C ALA A 16 6.65 6.50 70.98
N ASN A 17 6.36 7.59 70.21
CA ASN A 17 6.74 9.03 70.30
C ASN A 17 8.14 9.51 69.84
N ASP A 18 8.37 10.68 69.22
CA ASP A 18 7.56 11.92 69.07
C ASP A 18 8.08 12.87 67.94
N ASN A 19 7.14 13.61 67.32
CA ASN A 19 7.11 14.97 66.73
C ASN A 19 8.25 15.69 65.95
N ALA A 20 7.92 16.01 64.69
CA ALA A 20 7.76 17.32 64.00
C ALA A 20 8.69 18.54 64.24
N SER A 21 9.11 19.19 63.14
CA SER A 21 9.11 20.66 62.95
C SER A 21 9.29 21.06 61.48
N ALA A 22 8.46 21.99 61.02
CA ALA A 22 8.55 22.70 59.73
C ALA A 22 9.24 24.06 59.92
N ASN A 23 9.91 24.60 58.89
CA ASN A 23 9.93 26.05 58.60
C ASN A 23 10.55 26.40 57.23
N ASP A 24 9.94 27.42 56.62
CA ASP A 24 10.27 28.12 55.37
C ASP A 24 11.62 28.88 55.38
N ASN A 25 12.23 29.02 54.19
CA ASN A 25 12.62 30.31 53.54
C ASN A 25 13.76 30.13 52.50
N ALA A 26 13.52 30.54 51.25
CA ALA A 26 14.51 31.18 50.37
C ALA A 26 14.66 32.67 50.79
N PRO A 27 15.67 33.51 50.41
CA PRO A 27 16.42 33.55 49.12
C PRO A 27 17.90 34.04 49.22
N THR A 28 18.64 34.12 48.10
CA THR A 28 19.35 35.33 47.56
C THR A 28 20.46 35.01 46.54
N ASP A 29 20.45 35.79 45.45
CA ASP A 29 21.53 36.02 44.48
C ASP A 29 22.75 36.73 45.10
N ASN A 30 23.95 36.48 44.55
CA ASN A 30 24.90 37.56 44.19
C ASN A 30 26.16 37.07 43.43
N ASN A 31 26.32 37.65 42.22
CA ASN A 31 27.52 38.19 41.56
C ASN A 31 28.71 37.31 41.05
N THR A 32 29.06 37.69 39.81
CA THR A 32 30.14 37.36 38.86
C THR A 32 31.55 37.79 39.34
N PRO A 33 32.72 37.41 38.73
CA PRO A 33 33.15 37.84 37.38
C PRO A 33 34.17 36.98 36.55
N THR A 34 34.25 37.36 35.25
CA THR A 34 35.41 37.47 34.31
C THR A 34 35.97 36.31 33.47
N ASP A 35 36.21 36.71 32.20
CA ASP A 35 36.82 36.09 31.02
C ASP A 35 38.23 35.51 31.23
N ASP A 36 38.62 34.56 30.37
CA ASP A 36 39.80 34.74 29.50
C ASP A 36 39.98 33.66 28.40
N ASN A 37 40.27 34.18 27.20
CA ASN A 37 41.13 33.69 26.13
C ASN A 37 40.70 32.59 25.13
N ALA A 38 40.56 33.07 23.89
CA ALA A 38 40.76 32.36 22.63
C ALA A 38 42.24 32.04 22.35
N PRO A 39 42.51 31.20 21.32
CA PRO A 39 43.64 31.45 20.42
C PRO A 39 43.24 31.50 18.94
N THR A 40 43.83 32.45 18.21
CA THR A 40 43.90 32.58 16.75
C THR A 40 45.24 32.09 16.18
N ASP A 41 45.32 32.11 14.84
CA ASP A 41 46.47 32.03 13.92
C ASP A 41 46.68 30.63 13.30
N ASP A 42 46.95 30.44 12.00
CA ASP A 42 47.07 31.35 10.86
C ASP A 42 47.15 30.48 9.58
N THR A 43 46.75 31.02 8.43
CA THR A 43 47.55 30.99 7.19
C THR A 43 46.90 31.85 6.10
N ALA A 44 47.52 33.00 5.86
CA ALA A 44 47.26 33.94 4.80
C ALA A 44 47.90 33.54 3.46
N LEU A 45 47.29 34.01 2.36
CA LEU A 45 48.00 34.47 1.17
C LEU A 45 47.34 35.77 0.67
N THR A 46 48.08 36.87 0.77
CA THR A 46 47.89 38.18 0.10
C THR A 46 48.82 38.24 -1.15
N VAL A 47 48.61 39.01 -2.22
CA VAL A 47 48.71 40.50 -2.32
C VAL A 47 48.32 40.99 -3.75
N ASP A 48 47.56 42.10 -3.77
CA ASP A 48 47.46 43.31 -4.65
C ASP A 48 47.49 43.32 -6.20
N ASN A 49 46.56 44.10 -6.77
CA ASN A 49 46.79 45.52 -7.14
C ASN A 49 45.50 46.25 -7.59
N ALA A 50 45.27 47.44 -7.04
CA ALA A 50 44.35 48.49 -7.54
C ALA A 50 45.12 49.50 -8.43
N PRO A 51 44.47 50.41 -9.20
CA PRO A 51 44.04 51.70 -8.64
C PRO A 51 42.73 52.33 -9.22
N PRO A 52 42.24 53.46 -8.65
CA PRO A 52 40.92 54.09 -8.86
C PRO A 52 40.96 55.44 -9.64
N ASP A 53 39.81 56.15 -9.69
CA ASP A 53 39.49 57.57 -10.04
C ASP A 53 38.50 57.73 -11.22
N ASN A 54 37.54 58.68 -11.34
CA ASN A 54 37.04 59.79 -10.51
C ASN A 54 35.71 60.36 -11.11
N ASN A 55 35.00 61.16 -10.31
CA ASN A 55 34.08 62.28 -10.63
C ASN A 55 32.60 62.08 -11.07
N ALA A 56 31.73 62.74 -10.26
CA ALA A 56 30.31 63.10 -10.45
C ALA A 56 30.13 64.30 -11.44
N PRO A 57 28.91 64.82 -11.81
CA PRO A 57 27.88 65.36 -10.90
C PRO A 57 26.38 65.23 -11.35
N THR A 58 25.52 65.80 -10.49
CA THR A 58 24.06 66.02 -10.48
C THR A 58 23.50 67.05 -11.48
N ASP A 59 22.15 67.16 -11.49
CA ASP A 59 21.24 68.27 -11.92
C ASP A 59 20.23 67.82 -13.01
N ASP A 60 18.94 68.17 -13.07
CA ASP A 60 18.03 68.91 -12.20
C ASP A 60 16.58 68.78 -12.77
N ASN A 61 15.59 69.01 -11.90
CA ASN A 61 14.25 69.60 -12.14
C ASN A 61 13.09 68.87 -12.88
N ALA A 62 11.95 68.88 -12.16
CA ALA A 62 10.57 68.61 -12.56
C ALA A 62 9.97 69.71 -13.48
N PRO A 63 8.74 69.54 -13.99
CA PRO A 63 7.57 70.03 -13.22
C PRO A 63 6.28 69.18 -13.30
N THR A 64 5.45 69.37 -12.28
CA THR A 64 4.00 69.08 -12.18
C THR A 64 3.15 70.25 -12.73
N ASP A 65 1.82 70.03 -12.73
CA ASP A 65 0.66 70.93 -13.00
C ASP A 65 0.04 70.73 -14.40
N ASP A 66 -1.28 70.68 -14.64
CA ASP A 66 -2.46 70.86 -13.80
C ASP A 66 -3.74 70.48 -14.58
N ASN A 67 -4.82 70.19 -13.84
CA ASN A 67 -6.26 70.43 -14.11
C ASN A 67 -7.06 69.70 -15.23
N ALA A 68 -8.19 69.13 -14.75
CA ALA A 68 -9.37 68.66 -15.48
C ALA A 68 -10.19 69.81 -16.11
N PRO A 69 -11.16 69.49 -16.99
CA PRO A 69 -12.56 69.64 -16.57
C PRO A 69 -13.54 68.54 -17.05
N THR A 70 -14.64 68.43 -16.31
CA THR A 70 -15.91 67.71 -16.55
C THR A 70 -16.87 68.47 -17.47
N ASP A 71 -18.03 67.83 -17.74
CA ASP A 71 -19.28 68.28 -18.41
C ASP A 71 -19.41 67.77 -19.86
N ASP A 72 -20.54 67.27 -20.38
CA ASP A 72 -21.91 67.19 -19.86
C ASP A 72 -22.79 66.29 -20.79
N ASN A 73 -23.88 65.80 -20.21
CA ASN A 73 -25.22 65.53 -20.78
C ASN A 73 -25.50 64.46 -21.87
N ALA A 74 -26.52 63.66 -21.52
CA ALA A 74 -27.29 62.69 -22.32
C ALA A 74 -28.10 63.34 -23.47
N PRO A 75 -28.74 62.53 -24.34
CA PRO A 75 -30.13 62.15 -24.05
C PRO A 75 -30.52 60.69 -24.40
N THR A 76 -31.47 60.20 -23.60
CA THR A 76 -32.42 59.10 -23.83
C THR A 76 -33.42 59.42 -24.95
N ASP A 77 -33.91 58.38 -25.66
CA ASP A 77 -35.33 58.23 -26.03
C ASP A 77 -35.63 56.78 -26.50
N ASP A 78 -36.45 56.11 -25.68
CA ASP A 78 -37.62 55.27 -25.96
C ASP A 78 -37.80 54.52 -27.30
N ASN A 79 -38.05 53.21 -27.18
CA ASN A 79 -39.39 52.67 -27.42
C ASN A 79 -39.55 51.20 -26.96
N ALA A 80 -40.52 51.00 -26.08
CA ALA A 80 -41.00 49.71 -25.62
C ALA A 80 -41.92 49.04 -26.64
N LEU A 81 -41.95 47.69 -26.66
CA LEU A 81 -43.15 46.90 -26.96
C LEU A 81 -43.18 45.61 -26.11
N THR A 82 -44.39 45.27 -25.74
CA THR A 82 -44.93 44.48 -24.61
C THR A 82 -45.04 42.95 -24.86
N VAL A 83 -44.81 42.12 -23.82
CA VAL A 83 -45.77 41.27 -23.02
C VAL A 83 -46.42 40.10 -23.83
N ASP A 84 -46.25 38.82 -23.49
CA ASP A 84 -46.98 37.98 -22.51
C ASP A 84 -46.29 36.57 -22.46
N ASN A 85 -46.17 35.81 -21.36
CA ASN A 85 -47.25 35.23 -20.55
C ASN A 85 -46.72 34.68 -19.20
N ALA A 86 -47.59 34.76 -18.19
CA ALA A 86 -47.50 34.32 -16.79
C ALA A 86 -47.24 32.80 -16.61
N LEU A 87 -46.68 32.32 -15.49
CA LEU A 87 -47.41 32.11 -14.22
C LEU A 87 -46.46 31.89 -13.02
N THR A 88 -46.88 32.51 -11.92
CA THR A 88 -46.44 32.51 -10.52
C THR A 88 -46.60 31.17 -9.78
N VAL A 89 -45.82 30.93 -8.71
CA VAL A 89 -46.29 30.86 -7.30
C VAL A 89 -45.10 30.94 -6.32
N ASP A 90 -45.24 31.86 -5.36
CA ASP A 90 -44.40 32.20 -4.21
C ASP A 90 -44.43 31.22 -3.03
N ASN A 91 -43.36 31.22 -2.23
CA ASN A 91 -43.32 31.66 -0.80
C ASN A 91 -42.09 31.05 -0.12
N ALA A 92 -40.98 31.78 0.07
CA ALA A 92 -40.76 32.85 1.05
C ALA A 92 -40.62 32.33 2.50
N LEU A 93 -39.43 32.51 3.09
CA LEU A 93 -39.24 33.31 4.29
C LEU A 93 -37.77 33.75 4.41
N THR A 94 -37.62 35.07 4.51
CA THR A 94 -36.42 35.91 4.60
C THR A 94 -36.08 36.25 6.06
N VAL A 95 -34.91 36.88 6.26
CA VAL A 95 -34.52 38.01 7.17
C VAL A 95 -33.02 37.82 7.51
N ASP A 96 -32.10 38.48 6.79
CA ASP A 96 -31.47 39.82 7.03
C ASP A 96 -30.45 39.81 8.21
N ASN A 97 -29.24 40.41 8.19
CA ASN A 97 -28.70 41.52 7.40
C ASN A 97 -27.16 41.69 7.58
N ALA A 98 -26.57 42.47 6.65
CA ALA A 98 -25.34 43.29 6.70
C ALA A 98 -23.97 42.70 6.26
N SER A 99 -23.06 43.35 5.50
CA SER A 99 -23.03 44.39 4.43
C SER A 99 -21.54 44.61 4.02
N THR A 100 -21.23 44.59 2.71
CA THR A 100 -20.13 45.28 1.93
C THR A 100 -18.64 44.95 2.23
N SER A 101 -17.67 44.85 1.29
CA SER A 101 -17.52 45.37 -0.09
C SER A 101 -16.47 44.59 -0.95
N ASP A 102 -16.74 44.51 -2.26
CA ASP A 102 -15.88 44.54 -3.48
C ASP A 102 -14.73 43.52 -3.71
N ASN A 103 -14.52 42.90 -4.87
CA ASN A 103 -15.08 42.99 -6.23
C ASN A 103 -14.67 41.71 -7.01
N THR A 104 -15.60 40.84 -7.41
CA THR A 104 -15.40 39.86 -8.51
C THR A 104 -16.72 39.69 -9.27
N PRO A 105 -16.74 39.72 -10.63
CA PRO A 105 -17.98 39.52 -11.37
C PRO A 105 -18.45 38.08 -11.21
N ALA A 106 -19.66 37.89 -10.67
CA ALA A 106 -20.36 36.62 -10.68
C ALA A 106 -20.78 36.29 -12.13
N TYR A 107 -20.09 35.34 -12.76
CA TYR A 107 -20.53 34.74 -14.03
C TYR A 107 -21.52 33.62 -13.74
N ASP A 108 -22.76 33.99 -13.46
CA ASP A 108 -23.87 33.08 -13.22
C ASP A 108 -24.51 32.60 -14.55
N ASN A 109 -23.65 32.14 -15.47
CA ASN A 109 -24.03 31.50 -16.75
C ASN A 109 -22.87 30.64 -17.30
N ALA A 110 -22.23 29.84 -16.44
CA ALA A 110 -21.28 28.82 -16.89
C ALA A 110 -22.05 27.56 -17.38
N PRO A 111 -21.84 27.07 -18.62
CA PRO A 111 -22.50 25.85 -19.08
C PRO A 111 -22.07 24.65 -18.21
N ALA A 112 -23.05 23.85 -17.77
CA ALA A 112 -22.86 22.71 -16.88
C ALA A 112 -22.16 21.49 -17.54
N ASP A 113 -21.81 21.59 -18.83
CA ASP A 113 -21.18 20.56 -19.64
C ASP A 113 -19.71 20.91 -19.98
N TYR A 114 -18.80 20.02 -19.58
CA TYR A 114 -17.35 20.09 -19.80
C TYR A 114 -16.98 20.15 -21.29
N ASN A 115 -17.74 19.48 -22.17
CA ASN A 115 -17.45 19.48 -23.61
C ASN A 115 -17.69 20.85 -24.26
N ALA A 116 -18.62 21.65 -23.73
CA ALA A 116 -18.92 22.99 -24.25
C ALA A 116 -17.83 24.03 -23.87
N ARG A 117 -17.16 23.85 -22.73
CA ARG A 117 -16.17 24.79 -22.19
C ARG A 117 -14.77 24.57 -22.77
N ALA A 118 -14.45 23.34 -23.17
CA ALA A 118 -13.23 23.02 -23.91
C ALA A 118 -13.20 23.61 -25.34
N ALA A 119 -14.35 24.04 -25.87
CA ALA A 119 -14.53 24.55 -27.23
C ALA A 119 -14.39 26.08 -27.40
N MET A 120 -14.21 26.84 -26.31
CA MET A 120 -14.13 28.31 -26.37
C MET A 120 -12.69 28.81 -26.58
N PRO A 121 -12.46 29.86 -27.41
CA PRO A 121 -11.22 30.61 -27.39
C PRO A 121 -11.13 31.35 -26.06
N LEU A 122 -10.33 30.83 -25.13
CA LEU A 122 -10.09 31.45 -23.84
C LEU A 122 -8.83 32.31 -23.89
N GLY A 123 -8.89 33.53 -23.34
CA GLY A 123 -7.70 34.34 -23.14
C GLY A 123 -6.83 33.83 -21.98
N ASP A 124 -5.56 34.25 -21.90
CA ASP A 124 -4.64 33.88 -20.82
C ASP A 124 -5.23 33.99 -19.39
N PRO A 125 -5.97 35.07 -19.03
CA PRO A 125 -6.58 35.19 -17.70
C PRO A 125 -7.65 34.12 -17.44
N GLU A 126 -8.42 33.76 -18.46
CA GLU A 126 -9.51 32.78 -18.35
C GLU A 126 -8.98 31.36 -18.26
N ILE A 127 -7.90 31.04 -19.00
CA ILE A 127 -7.19 29.77 -18.87
C ILE A 127 -6.63 29.65 -17.44
N ARG A 128 -5.97 30.69 -16.94
CA ARG A 128 -5.42 30.74 -15.56
C ARG A 128 -6.50 30.58 -14.50
N ALA A 129 -7.65 31.24 -14.65
CA ALA A 129 -8.77 31.13 -13.71
C ALA A 129 -9.35 29.71 -13.62
N GLN A 130 -9.14 28.88 -14.64
CA GLN A 130 -9.58 27.49 -14.73
C GLN A 130 -8.46 26.47 -14.51
N MET A 131 -7.24 26.90 -14.18
CA MET A 131 -6.19 25.96 -13.80
C MET A 131 -6.52 25.28 -12.48
N ASP A 132 -6.25 23.99 -12.43
CA ASP A 132 -6.17 23.25 -11.19
C ASP A 132 -4.80 23.48 -10.54
N THR A 133 -4.80 24.18 -9.42
CA THR A 133 -3.61 24.53 -8.63
C THR A 133 -3.67 23.95 -7.23
N ARG A 134 -4.59 23.00 -6.96
CA ARG A 134 -4.79 22.38 -5.63
C ARG A 134 -3.50 21.82 -5.04
N PHE A 135 -2.58 21.38 -5.90
CA PHE A 135 -1.33 20.73 -5.53
C PHE A 135 -0.09 21.46 -6.08
N GLU A 136 -0.19 22.78 -6.32
CA GLU A 136 0.92 23.55 -6.91
C GLU A 136 2.20 23.53 -6.07
N LYS A 137 2.06 23.36 -4.74
CA LYS A 137 3.20 23.22 -3.80
C LYS A 137 3.97 21.91 -3.99
N ASP A 138 3.34 20.91 -4.59
CA ASP A 138 3.96 19.65 -5.01
C ASP A 138 4.37 19.68 -6.49
N TYR A 139 4.35 20.86 -7.13
CA TYR A 139 4.59 21.03 -8.57
C TYR A 139 3.64 20.20 -9.43
N ARG A 140 2.37 20.13 -9.02
CA ARG A 140 1.30 19.49 -9.78
C ARG A 140 0.27 20.53 -10.14
N ILE A 141 0.09 20.74 -11.44
CA ILE A 141 -0.95 21.63 -11.96
C ILE A 141 -1.67 20.94 -13.11
N GLY A 142 -2.93 21.31 -13.28
CA GLY A 142 -3.78 20.74 -14.31
C GLY A 142 -4.68 21.76 -14.97
N TRP A 143 -5.35 21.32 -16.02
CA TRP A 143 -6.42 22.05 -16.64
C TRP A 143 -7.45 21.08 -17.23
N PRO A 144 -8.75 21.33 -17.02
CA PRO A 144 -9.32 22.41 -16.21
C PRO A 144 -9.25 22.10 -14.70
N LYS A 145 -9.92 22.89 -13.86
CA LYS A 145 -10.14 22.56 -12.44
C LYS A 145 -10.66 21.13 -12.30
N ASP A 146 -10.24 20.46 -11.23
CA ASP A 146 -10.56 19.06 -10.94
C ASP A 146 -9.88 18.03 -11.87
N SER A 147 -8.76 18.37 -12.50
CA SER A 147 -7.88 17.42 -13.19
C SER A 147 -7.41 16.27 -12.29
N LEU A 148 -7.04 15.14 -12.90
CA LEU A 148 -6.59 13.92 -12.21
C LEU A 148 -5.10 13.99 -11.88
N LEU A 149 -4.74 15.00 -11.08
CA LEU A 149 -3.37 15.26 -10.62
C LEU A 149 -2.88 14.27 -9.55
N SER A 150 -3.77 13.42 -9.05
CA SER A 150 -3.49 12.34 -8.14
C SER A 150 -2.96 11.12 -8.87
N GLY A 151 -2.29 10.23 -8.14
CA GLY A 151 -1.93 8.91 -8.60
C GLY A 151 -2.15 7.90 -7.48
N PRO A 152 -2.34 6.61 -7.78
CA PRO A 152 -2.55 5.98 -9.09
C PRO A 152 -3.79 6.45 -9.87
N VAL A 153 -3.65 6.53 -11.19
CA VAL A 153 -4.72 6.80 -12.18
C VAL A 153 -4.54 5.84 -13.34
N ARG A 154 -5.63 5.21 -13.82
CA ARG A 154 -5.55 4.36 -15.01
C ARG A 154 -5.27 5.21 -16.24
N THR A 155 -4.29 4.80 -17.04
CA THR A 155 -3.82 5.54 -18.22
C THR A 155 -3.86 4.64 -19.45
N LYS A 156 -4.75 4.94 -20.41
CA LYS A 156 -4.80 4.29 -21.72
C LYS A 156 -4.14 5.18 -22.76
N ARG A 157 -2.88 4.87 -23.09
CA ARG A 157 -2.09 5.65 -24.08
C ARG A 157 -2.71 5.59 -25.47
N LEU A 158 -2.65 6.71 -26.18
CA LEU A 158 -3.12 6.86 -27.55
C LEU A 158 -1.92 6.94 -28.51
N SER A 159 -2.01 6.22 -29.62
CA SER A 159 -0.95 6.12 -30.63
C SER A 159 -1.42 6.55 -32.04
N ASP A 160 -2.60 7.16 -32.15
CA ASP A 160 -3.09 7.69 -33.42
C ASP A 160 -2.25 8.88 -33.91
N ALA A 161 -2.40 9.22 -35.20
CA ALA A 161 -1.60 10.25 -35.84
C ALA A 161 -1.77 11.64 -35.20
N VAL A 162 -2.97 11.96 -34.71
CA VAL A 162 -3.28 13.24 -34.06
C VAL A 162 -2.58 13.29 -32.70
N SER A 163 -2.75 12.25 -31.87
CA SER A 163 -2.08 12.13 -30.58
C SER A 163 -0.56 12.17 -30.70
N THR A 164 0.00 11.53 -31.73
CA THR A 164 1.45 11.56 -32.03
C THR A 164 1.93 12.97 -32.41
N LYS A 165 1.11 13.73 -33.13
CA LYS A 165 1.42 15.13 -33.47
C LYS A 165 1.39 16.03 -32.24
N ILE A 166 0.34 15.91 -31.40
CA ILE A 166 0.22 16.65 -30.14
C ILE A 166 1.44 16.38 -29.26
N TYR A 167 1.78 15.11 -29.04
CA TYR A 167 2.97 14.68 -28.31
C TYR A 167 4.24 15.45 -28.76
N LYS A 168 4.57 15.40 -30.05
CA LYS A 168 5.79 16.02 -30.60
C LYS A 168 5.77 17.55 -30.51
N ASP A 169 4.63 18.18 -30.71
CA ASP A 169 4.54 19.64 -30.71
C ASP A 169 4.57 20.21 -29.28
N VAL A 170 3.95 19.51 -28.32
CA VAL A 170 4.06 19.85 -26.89
C VAL A 170 5.50 19.62 -26.39
N GLU A 171 6.15 18.55 -26.81
CA GLU A 171 7.57 18.31 -26.50
C GLU A 171 8.46 19.46 -27.00
N LYS A 172 8.19 20.02 -28.19
CA LYS A 172 8.89 21.23 -28.68
C LYS A 172 8.61 22.46 -27.81
N ILE A 173 7.37 22.66 -27.37
CA ILE A 173 7.02 23.76 -26.45
C ILE A 173 7.88 23.65 -25.18
N MET A 174 7.92 22.47 -24.56
CA MET A 174 8.73 22.21 -23.36
C MET A 174 10.23 22.44 -23.61
N ASN A 175 10.76 21.88 -24.70
CA ASN A 175 12.18 22.02 -25.04
C ASN A 175 12.59 23.48 -25.29
N ARG A 176 11.74 24.29 -25.95
CA ARG A 176 12.00 25.73 -26.14
C ARG A 176 12.07 26.49 -24.81
N ALA A 177 11.30 26.04 -23.83
CA ALA A 177 11.32 26.59 -22.48
C ALA A 177 12.45 26.04 -21.60
N GLY A 178 13.34 25.22 -22.17
CA GLY A 178 14.48 24.64 -21.46
C GLY A 178 14.15 23.41 -20.61
N TRP A 179 12.99 22.77 -20.85
CA TRP A 179 12.56 21.58 -20.13
C TRP A 179 12.63 20.34 -21.02
N SER A 180 13.32 19.31 -20.54
CA SER A 180 13.13 17.95 -21.05
C SER A 180 11.94 17.32 -20.33
N ALA A 181 11.00 16.75 -21.07
CA ALA A 181 9.80 16.13 -20.51
C ALA A 181 9.34 14.92 -21.34
N SER A 182 8.89 13.88 -20.66
CA SER A 182 8.05 12.82 -21.22
C SER A 182 6.65 13.39 -21.45
N ILE A 183 6.14 13.26 -22.68
CA ILE A 183 4.80 13.72 -23.02
C ILE A 183 3.98 12.50 -23.43
N ASN A 184 2.83 12.30 -22.79
CA ASN A 184 1.92 11.21 -23.10
C ASN A 184 0.53 11.77 -23.42
N VAL A 185 -0.06 11.35 -24.55
CA VAL A 185 -1.47 11.62 -24.84
C VAL A 185 -2.27 10.36 -24.54
N ALA A 186 -3.22 10.45 -23.62
CA ALA A 186 -3.90 9.28 -23.09
C ALA A 186 -5.32 9.60 -22.64
N PHE A 187 -6.16 8.59 -22.53
CA PHE A 187 -7.35 8.66 -21.67
C PHE A 187 -6.94 8.35 -20.24
N ARG A 188 -7.28 9.25 -19.31
CA ARG A 188 -6.97 9.12 -17.88
C ARG A 188 -8.24 9.11 -17.04
N TYR A 189 -8.32 8.18 -16.10
CA TYR A 189 -9.49 7.99 -15.24
C TYR A 189 -9.12 7.19 -14.00
N HIS A 190 -9.74 7.49 -12.86
CA HIS A 190 -9.65 6.62 -11.70
C HIS A 190 -10.50 5.36 -11.92
N GLY A 191 -11.73 5.47 -12.45
CA GLY A 191 -12.72 4.38 -12.34
C GLY A 191 -13.24 3.70 -13.62
N ALA A 192 -14.56 3.60 -13.68
CA ALA A 192 -15.35 2.82 -14.63
C ALA A 192 -15.36 3.32 -16.08
N SER A 193 -15.50 4.63 -16.24
CA SER A 193 -15.64 5.28 -17.54
C SER A 193 -14.28 5.74 -18.05
N THR A 194 -14.05 5.58 -19.36
CA THR A 194 -12.90 6.22 -20.03
C THR A 194 -13.02 7.73 -19.84
N GLY A 195 -12.10 8.31 -19.07
CA GLY A 195 -12.06 9.75 -18.82
C GLY A 195 -11.61 10.55 -20.04
N SER A 196 -11.38 11.84 -19.87
CA SER A 196 -11.07 12.75 -20.98
C SER A 196 -9.71 12.47 -21.63
N LYS A 197 -9.60 12.76 -22.93
CA LYS A 197 -8.31 12.81 -23.63
C LYS A 197 -7.43 13.84 -22.92
N THR A 198 -6.25 13.44 -22.50
CA THR A 198 -5.39 14.21 -21.60
C THR A 198 -3.96 14.21 -22.14
N VAL A 199 -3.36 15.39 -22.19
CA VAL A 199 -1.93 15.57 -22.39
C VAL A 199 -1.26 15.55 -21.02
N VAL A 200 -0.52 14.49 -20.76
CA VAL A 200 0.30 14.33 -19.55
C VAL A 200 1.70 14.84 -19.87
N VAL A 201 2.21 15.73 -19.03
CA VAL A 201 3.53 16.34 -19.16
C VAL A 201 4.35 16.01 -17.92
N GLU A 202 5.38 15.21 -18.12
CA GLU A 202 6.23 14.66 -17.06
C GLU A 202 7.66 15.17 -17.23
N PRO A 203 8.09 16.21 -16.48
CA PRO A 203 9.43 16.76 -16.61
C PRO A 203 10.51 15.76 -16.16
N MET A 204 11.70 15.85 -16.74
CA MET A 204 12.92 15.26 -16.18
C MET A 204 13.56 16.25 -15.21
N GLY A 205 12.93 16.46 -14.05
CA GLY A 205 13.44 17.27 -12.94
C GLY A 205 12.42 18.24 -12.31
N HIS A 206 12.77 18.76 -11.12
CA HIS A 206 11.88 19.63 -10.35
C HIS A 206 11.91 21.10 -10.81
N PRO A 207 10.75 21.76 -10.92
CA PRO A 207 10.68 23.22 -11.11
C PRO A 207 11.25 23.94 -9.90
N LYS A 208 11.96 25.05 -10.12
CA LYS A 208 12.30 25.97 -9.01
C LYS A 208 11.07 26.74 -8.54
N ASP A 209 10.13 26.98 -9.45
CA ASP A 209 8.90 27.74 -9.24
C ASP A 209 7.80 27.24 -10.20
N VAL A 210 6.56 27.22 -9.72
CA VAL A 210 5.37 26.77 -10.44
C VAL A 210 4.82 27.82 -11.42
N ASP A 211 5.21 29.10 -11.30
CA ASP A 211 4.69 30.14 -12.19
C ASP A 211 5.14 29.97 -13.65
N ASN A 212 6.36 29.46 -13.86
CA ASN A 212 6.82 29.08 -15.20
C ASN A 212 5.99 27.92 -15.77
N TRP A 213 5.55 26.99 -14.92
CA TRP A 213 4.67 25.90 -15.33
C TRP A 213 3.29 26.40 -15.71
N LYS A 214 2.71 27.33 -14.95
CA LYS A 214 1.43 27.96 -15.30
C LYS A 214 1.53 28.63 -16.68
N LYS A 215 2.63 29.32 -16.99
CA LYS A 215 2.85 29.90 -18.33
C LYS A 215 2.90 28.85 -19.44
N LEU A 216 3.63 27.75 -19.22
CA LEU A 216 3.71 26.65 -20.18
C LEU A 216 2.36 25.96 -20.40
N LEU A 217 1.57 25.79 -19.32
CA LEU A 217 0.22 25.26 -19.44
C LEU A 217 -0.65 26.14 -20.33
N VAL A 218 -0.58 27.47 -20.19
CA VAL A 218 -1.29 28.40 -21.09
C VAL A 218 -0.84 28.19 -22.54
N GLU A 219 0.47 28.12 -22.81
CA GLU A 219 1.00 27.92 -24.16
C GLU A 219 0.51 26.60 -24.78
N ILE A 220 0.56 25.50 -24.01
CA ILE A 220 0.05 24.19 -24.43
C ILE A 220 -1.44 24.27 -24.72
N ARG A 221 -2.23 24.93 -23.86
CA ARG A 221 -3.68 25.05 -24.05
C ARG A 221 -4.02 25.85 -25.30
N THR A 222 -3.31 26.95 -25.54
CA THR A 222 -3.45 27.78 -26.74
C THR A 222 -3.09 27.00 -28.00
N TYR A 223 -2.01 26.22 -27.98
CA TYR A 223 -1.66 25.31 -29.08
C TYR A 223 -2.77 24.29 -29.36
N LEU A 224 -3.28 23.61 -28.32
CA LEU A 224 -4.35 22.63 -28.46
C LEU A 224 -5.61 23.23 -29.08
N TYR A 225 -5.96 24.46 -28.68
CA TYR A 225 -7.07 25.20 -29.29
C TYR A 225 -6.82 25.50 -30.78
N GLN A 226 -5.62 25.98 -31.14
CA GLN A 226 -5.26 26.30 -32.53
C GLN A 226 -5.30 25.08 -33.46
N CYS A 227 -4.98 23.88 -32.96
CA CYS A 227 -5.09 22.66 -33.75
C CYS A 227 -6.47 21.97 -33.65
N GLY A 228 -7.46 22.58 -33.00
CA GLY A 228 -8.82 22.05 -32.88
C GLY A 228 -8.94 20.85 -31.94
N GLU A 229 -8.00 20.67 -31.01
CA GLU A 229 -7.95 19.53 -30.11
C GLU A 229 -8.44 19.90 -28.70
N HIS A 230 -9.35 19.09 -28.17
CA HIS A 230 -9.90 19.24 -26.83
C HIS A 230 -9.26 18.20 -25.92
N CYS A 231 -8.19 18.61 -25.23
CA CYS A 231 -7.51 17.77 -24.26
C CYS A 231 -7.47 18.47 -22.89
N ASN A 232 -7.59 17.68 -21.82
CA ASN A 232 -7.07 18.07 -20.52
C ASN A 232 -5.55 18.20 -20.59
N ILE A 233 -4.99 18.95 -19.65
CA ILE A 233 -3.55 19.05 -19.46
C ILE A 233 -3.27 18.68 -18.02
N GLU A 234 -2.35 17.74 -17.80
CA GLU A 234 -1.90 17.38 -16.46
C GLU A 234 -0.38 17.43 -16.46
N MET A 235 0.17 18.31 -15.64
CA MET A 235 1.61 18.51 -15.53
C MET A 235 2.04 18.14 -14.12
N PHE A 236 2.84 17.08 -14.01
CA PHE A 236 3.40 16.60 -12.75
C PHE A 236 4.53 15.62 -13.03
N GLU A 237 5.42 15.42 -12.08
CA GLU A 237 6.47 14.40 -12.16
C GLU A 237 5.91 13.01 -11.83
N GLN A 238 6.13 12.02 -12.70
CA GLN A 238 5.42 10.73 -12.61
C GLN A 238 5.86 9.85 -11.44
N ASP A 239 6.94 10.16 -10.73
CA ASP A 239 7.57 9.20 -9.82
C ASP A 239 7.70 9.67 -8.37
N TRP A 240 7.05 8.90 -7.50
CA TRP A 240 7.26 8.72 -6.06
C TRP A 240 6.76 9.85 -5.14
N PHE A 241 5.58 9.62 -4.57
CA PHE A 241 5.17 10.34 -3.36
C PHE A 241 5.90 9.79 -2.13
N TYR A 242 6.62 10.67 -1.46
CA TYR A 242 7.05 10.46 -0.10
C TYR A 242 5.83 10.62 0.82
N GLN A 243 5.49 9.57 1.56
CA GLN A 243 4.35 9.51 2.45
C GLN A 243 4.84 9.56 3.89
N GLN A 244 4.32 10.47 4.69
CA GLN A 244 4.69 10.58 6.10
C GLN A 244 3.45 10.35 6.98
N PRO A 245 3.60 9.56 8.05
CA PRO A 245 2.54 9.41 9.04
C PRO A 245 2.26 10.73 9.74
N ILE A 246 1.04 10.88 10.24
CA ILE A 246 0.71 11.84 11.28
C ILE A 246 1.29 11.34 12.59
N GLN A 247 2.05 12.19 13.27
CA GLN A 247 2.77 11.87 14.49
C GLN A 247 1.90 12.04 15.74
N SER A 248 2.30 11.34 16.80
CA SER A 248 1.55 11.27 18.06
C SER A 248 1.44 12.60 18.80
N ASN A 249 2.43 13.48 18.61
CA ASN A 249 2.50 14.82 19.20
C ASN A 249 1.67 15.88 18.44
N GLU A 250 1.09 15.52 17.29
CA GLU A 250 0.30 16.43 16.44
C GLU A 250 -1.16 16.51 16.90
N HIS A 251 -1.36 16.82 18.19
CA HIS A 251 -2.66 16.73 18.87
C HIS A 251 -3.78 17.51 18.16
N GLN A 252 -3.49 18.72 17.67
CA GLN A 252 -4.47 19.54 16.94
C GLN A 252 -4.93 18.88 15.64
N ILE A 253 -4.02 18.23 14.91
CA ILE A 253 -4.33 17.52 13.66
C ILE A 253 -5.15 16.28 13.97
N LEU A 254 -4.77 15.52 15.00
CA LEU A 254 -5.48 14.30 15.41
C LEU A 254 -6.90 14.60 15.91
N GLU A 255 -7.09 15.68 16.67
CA GLU A 255 -8.41 16.11 17.14
C GLU A 255 -9.31 16.59 15.99
N ALA A 256 -8.75 17.40 15.08
CA ALA A 256 -9.45 17.81 13.87
C ALA A 256 -9.83 16.61 12.99
N TRP A 257 -8.94 15.62 12.88
CA TRP A 257 -9.20 14.40 12.12
C TRP A 257 -10.33 13.56 12.73
N ALA A 258 -10.38 13.43 14.05
CA ALA A 258 -11.47 12.72 14.73
C ALA A 258 -12.85 13.33 14.43
N THR A 259 -12.90 14.64 14.18
CA THR A 259 -14.11 15.35 13.76
C THR A 259 -14.37 15.20 12.26
N GLN A 260 -13.37 15.49 11.42
CA GLN A 260 -13.48 15.44 9.96
C GLN A 260 -13.85 14.05 9.44
N SER A 261 -13.21 13.00 9.98
CA SER A 261 -13.47 11.61 9.59
C SER A 261 -14.92 11.24 9.81
N ARG A 262 -15.53 11.61 10.94
CA ARG A 262 -16.97 11.34 11.19
C ARG A 262 -17.88 12.00 10.16
N ILE A 263 -17.60 13.26 9.79
CA ILE A 263 -18.37 13.96 8.76
C ILE A 263 -18.25 13.24 7.41
N PHE A 264 -17.02 12.84 7.04
CA PHE A 264 -16.78 12.13 5.79
C PHE A 264 -17.41 10.74 5.78
N LEU A 265 -17.32 10.01 6.88
CA LEU A 265 -17.93 8.68 7.03
C LEU A 265 -19.46 8.75 6.85
N ASN A 266 -20.12 9.78 7.37
CA ASN A 266 -21.56 9.98 7.14
C ASN A 266 -21.88 10.26 5.66
N ILE A 267 -21.05 11.03 4.96
CA ILE A 267 -21.20 11.27 3.52
C ILE A 267 -20.96 9.98 2.71
N LEU A 268 -20.03 9.14 3.17
CA LEU A 268 -19.58 7.91 2.49
C LEU A 268 -20.36 6.65 2.89
N GLN A 269 -21.33 6.75 3.80
CA GLN A 269 -22.05 5.60 4.39
C GLN A 269 -22.69 4.67 3.33
N ASP A 270 -23.11 5.22 2.20
CA ASP A 270 -23.78 4.50 1.09
C ASP A 270 -22.91 4.43 -0.16
N LYS A 271 -21.60 4.68 -0.04
CA LYS A 271 -20.67 4.75 -1.16
C LYS A 271 -19.65 3.63 -1.14
N ASN A 272 -19.33 3.14 -2.34
CA ASN A 272 -18.31 2.11 -2.57
C ASN A 272 -16.92 2.77 -2.57
N PHE A 273 -16.26 2.79 -1.42
CA PHE A 273 -14.88 3.26 -1.25
C PHE A 273 -14.03 2.15 -0.61
N THR A 274 -12.71 2.22 -0.79
CA THR A 274 -11.78 1.23 -0.25
C THR A 274 -11.13 1.69 1.05
N SER A 275 -10.65 2.94 1.09
CA SER A 275 -10.10 3.55 2.29
C SER A 275 -10.37 5.04 2.40
N LEU A 276 -10.42 5.52 3.64
CA LEU A 276 -10.40 6.92 4.03
C LEU A 276 -9.25 7.10 5.03
N GLU A 277 -8.27 7.91 4.66
CA GLU A 277 -6.99 8.03 5.38
C GLU A 277 -6.59 9.49 5.54
N LEU A 278 -5.71 9.78 6.51
CA LEU A 278 -5.05 11.07 6.66
C LEU A 278 -3.54 10.85 6.77
N LEU A 279 -2.77 11.45 5.87
CA LEU A 279 -1.32 11.39 5.88
C LEU A 279 -0.72 12.67 5.27
N ARG A 280 0.60 12.83 5.30
CA ARG A 280 1.28 13.89 4.55
C ARG A 280 1.95 13.29 3.33
N MET A 281 1.96 14.04 2.23
CA MET A 281 2.51 13.59 0.96
C MET A 281 3.32 14.71 0.30
N SER A 282 4.40 14.35 -0.39
CA SER A 282 5.13 15.25 -1.26
C SER A 282 5.88 14.49 -2.34
N THR A 283 6.04 15.09 -3.51
CA THR A 283 6.86 14.58 -4.62
C THR A 283 8.36 14.88 -4.45
N ARG A 284 8.74 15.74 -3.50
CA ARG A 284 10.11 16.28 -3.41
C ARG A 284 11.06 15.46 -2.54
N SER A 285 10.66 15.20 -1.29
CA SER A 285 11.44 14.41 -0.33
C SER A 285 10.61 14.03 0.89
N ALA A 286 11.04 12.99 1.60
CA ALA A 286 10.51 12.64 2.92
C ALA A 286 10.56 13.82 3.91
N LYS A 287 11.64 14.62 3.89
CA LYS A 287 11.79 15.79 4.76
C LYS A 287 10.71 16.83 4.50
N ILE A 288 10.41 17.12 3.23
CA ILE A 288 9.40 18.12 2.86
C ILE A 288 8.00 17.59 3.17
N ALA A 289 7.74 16.31 2.90
CA ALA A 289 6.49 15.65 3.23
C ALA A 289 6.14 15.78 4.73
N ARG A 290 7.12 15.72 5.65
CA ARG A 290 6.85 15.88 7.10
C ARG A 290 6.25 17.25 7.46
N SER A 291 6.56 18.28 6.68
CA SER A 291 6.02 19.63 6.86
C SER A 291 4.85 19.95 5.92
N ALA A 292 4.52 19.08 4.97
CA ALA A 292 3.47 19.31 3.98
C ALA A 292 2.09 19.20 4.62
N ARG A 293 1.13 20.06 4.26
CA ARG A 293 -0.24 20.05 4.82
C ARG A 293 -0.83 18.63 4.86
N PRO A 294 -1.48 18.21 5.96
CA PRO A 294 -2.10 16.89 6.03
C PRO A 294 -3.19 16.76 4.97
N ARG A 295 -3.25 15.60 4.34
CA ARG A 295 -4.09 15.30 3.20
C ARG A 295 -5.02 14.15 3.53
N VAL A 296 -6.31 14.44 3.43
CA VAL A 296 -7.37 13.43 3.49
C VAL A 296 -7.39 12.73 2.14
N LEU A 297 -7.18 11.43 2.17
CA LEU A 297 -7.16 10.56 1.00
C LEU A 297 -8.44 9.73 0.99
N VAL A 298 -9.21 9.83 -0.09
CA VAL A 298 -10.42 9.03 -0.32
C VAL A 298 -10.17 8.11 -1.50
N CYS A 299 -10.02 6.82 -1.21
CA CYS A 299 -9.71 5.78 -2.20
C CYS A 299 -10.99 5.08 -2.65
N SER A 300 -11.22 4.97 -3.96
CA SER A 300 -12.40 4.25 -4.50
C SER A 300 -12.19 3.83 -5.95
N PRO A 301 -12.79 2.71 -6.41
CA PRO A 301 -12.77 2.34 -7.82
C PRO A 301 -13.74 3.17 -8.66
N LEU A 302 -14.64 3.94 -8.02
CA LEU A 302 -15.73 4.67 -8.67
C LEU A 302 -15.60 6.18 -8.48
N VAL A 303 -14.46 6.67 -7.97
CA VAL A 303 -14.36 8.06 -7.51
C VAL A 303 -14.62 9.09 -8.61
N ASP A 304 -14.44 8.76 -9.88
CA ASP A 304 -14.70 9.63 -11.03
C ASP A 304 -16.07 9.39 -11.69
N SER A 305 -16.85 8.41 -11.23
CA SER A 305 -18.14 8.09 -11.84
C SER A 305 -19.16 9.24 -11.65
N PRO A 306 -20.18 9.34 -12.51
CA PRO A 306 -21.22 10.38 -12.41
C PRO A 306 -21.95 10.37 -11.06
N GLU A 307 -22.24 9.19 -10.51
CA GLU A 307 -22.87 8.98 -9.19
C GLU A 307 -22.05 9.56 -8.02
N TRP A 308 -20.72 9.69 -8.18
CA TRP A 308 -19.83 10.28 -7.18
C TRP A 308 -19.75 11.81 -7.28
N LYS A 309 -20.33 12.45 -8.30
CA LYS A 309 -20.24 13.91 -8.50
C LYS A 309 -20.75 14.70 -7.30
N SER A 310 -21.93 14.33 -6.77
CA SER A 310 -22.51 14.98 -5.58
C SER A 310 -21.68 14.69 -4.33
N THR A 311 -21.24 13.44 -4.15
CA THR A 311 -20.37 13.03 -3.04
C THR A 311 -19.08 13.86 -3.00
N ARG A 312 -18.38 14.01 -4.14
CA ARG A 312 -17.14 14.81 -4.23
C ARG A 312 -17.39 16.28 -3.84
N ALA A 313 -18.51 16.85 -4.26
CA ALA A 313 -18.87 18.23 -3.91
C ALA A 313 -19.13 18.40 -2.40
N GLN A 314 -19.84 17.45 -1.78
CA GLN A 314 -20.11 17.46 -0.34
C GLN A 314 -18.82 17.29 0.48
N LEU A 315 -17.94 16.37 0.09
CA LEU A 315 -16.64 16.17 0.75
C LEU A 315 -15.77 17.43 0.68
N ARG A 316 -15.72 18.09 -0.49
CA ARG A 316 -14.97 19.35 -0.64
C ARG A 316 -15.54 20.48 0.22
N THR A 317 -16.85 20.63 0.24
CA THR A 317 -17.53 21.71 0.97
C THR A 317 -17.42 21.54 2.49
N SER A 318 -17.32 20.30 2.97
CA SER A 318 -17.19 19.97 4.39
C SER A 318 -15.75 19.79 4.88
N LEU A 319 -14.76 20.01 4.01
CA LEU A 319 -13.35 19.87 4.36
C LEU A 319 -12.89 21.03 5.25
N LEU A 320 -12.27 20.71 6.38
CA LEU A 320 -11.66 21.67 7.28
C LEU A 320 -10.48 22.36 6.57
N PRO A 321 -10.31 23.70 6.70
CA PRO A 321 -9.30 24.47 5.96
C PRO A 321 -7.85 24.04 6.18
N MET A 322 -7.57 23.31 7.26
CA MET A 322 -6.24 22.80 7.58
C MET A 322 -5.84 21.55 6.78
N PHE A 323 -6.80 20.89 6.14
CA PHE A 323 -6.58 19.70 5.34
C PHE A 323 -6.65 19.98 3.85
N ASP A 324 -5.91 19.17 3.09
CA ASP A 324 -6.09 19.03 1.65
C ASP A 324 -6.91 17.77 1.37
N LEU A 325 -7.62 17.71 0.25
CA LEU A 325 -8.42 16.54 -0.16
C LEU A 325 -7.91 15.99 -1.49
N GLU A 326 -7.60 14.69 -1.49
CA GLU A 326 -7.18 13.96 -2.69
C GLU A 326 -8.00 12.68 -2.84
N PHE A 327 -8.30 12.35 -4.10
CA PHE A 327 -9.04 11.17 -4.49
C PHE A 327 -8.07 10.21 -5.19
N GLU A 328 -8.07 8.94 -4.80
CA GLU A 328 -7.16 7.93 -5.33
C GLU A 328 -7.94 6.75 -5.91
N TYR A 329 -7.45 6.21 -7.02
CA TYR A 329 -7.99 4.97 -7.54
C TYR A 329 -7.54 3.80 -6.69
N SER A 330 -8.50 3.02 -6.23
CA SER A 330 -8.21 1.76 -5.56
C SER A 330 -9.35 0.80 -5.83
N GLU A 331 -9.03 -0.32 -6.47
CA GLU A 331 -9.96 -1.43 -6.74
C GLU A 331 -9.98 -2.49 -5.63
N GLY A 332 -9.30 -2.22 -4.51
CA GLY A 332 -9.24 -3.08 -3.35
C GLY A 332 -7.98 -2.84 -2.51
N LEU A 333 -8.01 -3.32 -1.27
CA LEU A 333 -6.92 -3.27 -0.30
C LEU A 333 -5.98 -4.50 -0.41
N GLN A 334 -6.30 -5.44 -1.31
CA GLN A 334 -5.47 -6.62 -1.60
C GLN A 334 -4.89 -6.62 -3.02
N ARG A 335 -4.93 -5.49 -3.74
CA ARG A 335 -4.24 -5.36 -5.03
C ARG A 335 -3.14 -4.33 -4.92
N CYS A 336 -1.95 -4.72 -5.36
CA CYS A 336 -0.81 -3.83 -5.54
C CYS A 336 -0.50 -3.78 -7.04
N HIS A 337 -0.30 -2.58 -7.60
CA HIS A 337 0.25 -2.46 -8.94
C HIS A 337 1.73 -2.81 -8.89
N ASP A 338 2.10 -3.95 -9.47
CA ASP A 338 3.50 -4.36 -9.57
C ASP A 338 3.75 -5.08 -10.90
N ASP A 339 4.56 -4.45 -11.75
CA ASP A 339 5.13 -5.07 -12.96
C ASP A 339 6.34 -5.97 -12.63
N SER A 340 6.80 -5.99 -11.37
CA SER A 340 7.95 -6.77 -10.95
C SER A 340 7.55 -8.22 -10.62
N ARG A 341 8.12 -9.16 -11.37
CA ARG A 341 7.97 -10.61 -11.16
C ARG A 341 8.75 -11.12 -9.94
N ASN A 342 9.37 -10.24 -9.15
CA ASN A 342 10.24 -10.62 -8.05
C ASN A 342 9.44 -10.72 -6.76
N ARG A 343 8.97 -11.95 -6.46
CA ARG A 343 8.53 -12.32 -5.11
C ARG A 343 9.73 -12.18 -4.18
N GLY A 344 9.55 -11.53 -3.04
CA GLY A 344 10.51 -11.30 -1.96
C GLY A 344 10.97 -12.55 -1.21
N GLU A 345 10.91 -13.72 -1.86
CA GLU A 345 11.72 -14.87 -1.49
C GLU A 345 13.19 -14.70 -1.93
N THR A 346 13.70 -13.47 -2.09
CA THR A 346 15.13 -13.24 -2.36
C THR A 346 16.04 -13.58 -1.17
N GLU A 347 15.49 -13.90 0.01
CA GLU A 347 16.23 -14.53 1.13
C GLU A 347 16.43 -16.06 0.99
N VAL A 348 16.09 -16.65 -0.16
CA VAL A 348 16.35 -18.07 -0.47
C VAL A 348 17.83 -18.38 -0.70
N ARG A 349 18.72 -17.41 -0.47
CA ARG A 349 20.18 -17.62 -0.52
C ARG A 349 20.77 -18.19 0.77
N SER A 350 20.01 -18.31 1.86
CA SER A 350 20.54 -18.88 3.09
C SER A 350 20.40 -20.42 3.10
N PRO A 351 21.51 -21.19 3.18
CA PRO A 351 21.49 -22.65 3.32
C PRO A 351 20.90 -23.14 4.66
N ILE A 352 20.43 -22.24 5.53
CA ILE A 352 19.87 -22.55 6.85
C ILE A 352 18.33 -22.77 6.79
N HIS A 353 17.67 -22.47 5.67
CA HIS A 353 16.20 -22.55 5.58
C HIS A 353 15.70 -23.77 4.80
N ASP A 354 15.50 -24.87 5.53
CA ASP A 354 14.72 -25.99 5.02
C ASP A 354 13.23 -25.64 5.00
N ARG A 355 12.69 -25.36 3.81
CA ARG A 355 11.25 -25.07 3.60
C ARG A 355 10.34 -26.23 3.98
N TYR A 356 10.88 -27.43 4.10
CA TYR A 356 10.22 -28.66 4.53
C TYR A 356 10.71 -29.13 5.90
N GLY A 357 11.53 -28.30 6.56
CA GLY A 357 12.06 -28.58 7.87
C GLY A 357 10.96 -28.68 8.91
N ALA A 358 11.30 -29.33 10.02
CA ALA A 358 10.41 -29.48 11.17
C ALA A 358 9.96 -28.14 11.76
N VAL A 359 10.74 -27.07 11.56
CA VAL A 359 10.42 -25.71 12.05
C VAL A 359 10.19 -24.77 10.87
N VAL A 360 8.96 -24.28 10.75
CA VAL A 360 8.53 -23.27 9.79
C VAL A 360 8.90 -21.88 10.31
N LYS A 361 9.45 -21.02 9.46
CA LYS A 361 9.77 -19.65 9.86
C LYS A 361 8.52 -18.79 10.08
N MET A 362 8.62 -17.83 10.99
CA MET A 362 7.66 -16.74 11.07
C MET A 362 7.59 -16.03 9.71
N GLY A 363 6.38 -15.76 9.23
CA GLY A 363 6.20 -15.10 7.95
C GLY A 363 6.34 -16.01 6.72
N ALA A 364 6.38 -17.34 6.91
CA ALA A 364 6.42 -18.31 5.82
C ALA A 364 5.09 -18.38 5.04
N SER A 365 5.12 -19.07 3.90
CA SER A 365 3.92 -19.35 3.12
C SER A 365 2.95 -20.28 3.84
N LEU A 366 1.66 -19.95 3.79
CA LEU A 366 0.57 -20.74 4.35
C LEU A 366 -0.62 -20.76 3.39
N GLY A 367 -1.33 -21.88 3.32
CA GLY A 367 -2.62 -22.00 2.65
C GLY A 367 -3.38 -23.25 3.07
N VAL A 368 -4.56 -23.44 2.50
CA VAL A 368 -5.36 -24.67 2.64
C VAL A 368 -4.94 -25.66 1.55
N SER A 369 -4.80 -26.93 1.93
CA SER A 369 -4.52 -28.01 0.99
C SER A 369 -5.64 -28.11 -0.05
N GLY A 370 -5.30 -28.15 -1.33
CA GLY A 370 -6.23 -28.17 -2.45
C GLY A 370 -6.76 -26.80 -2.87
N ALA A 371 -6.48 -25.73 -2.12
CA ALA A 371 -6.96 -24.38 -2.42
C ALA A 371 -5.91 -23.53 -3.14
N ILE A 372 -6.39 -22.57 -3.93
CA ILE A 372 -5.53 -21.59 -4.63
C ILE A 372 -5.11 -20.40 -3.74
N GLY A 373 -5.79 -20.23 -2.60
CA GLY A 373 -5.53 -19.16 -1.63
C GLY A 373 -4.18 -19.35 -0.94
N SER A 374 -3.43 -18.25 -0.81
CA SER A 374 -2.15 -18.26 -0.10
C SER A 374 -1.92 -16.96 0.63
N GLY A 375 -1.29 -17.05 1.80
CA GLY A 375 -0.96 -15.92 2.65
C GLY A 375 0.26 -16.23 3.49
N THR A 376 0.30 -15.61 4.66
CA THR A 376 1.43 -15.70 5.57
C THR A 376 1.05 -16.50 6.83
N ALA A 377 1.89 -17.47 7.20
CA ALA A 377 1.92 -18.02 8.54
C ALA A 377 2.49 -16.94 9.47
N GLY A 378 1.62 -16.22 10.16
CA GLY A 378 1.96 -15.06 10.96
C GLY A 378 2.95 -15.40 12.04
N ALA A 379 2.49 -16.16 13.03
CA ALA A 379 3.32 -16.61 14.14
C ALA A 379 2.63 -17.73 14.94
N LYS A 380 3.39 -18.34 15.87
CA LYS A 380 2.87 -19.30 16.86
C LYS A 380 2.21 -18.59 18.04
N VAL A 381 0.99 -18.99 18.39
CA VAL A 381 0.25 -18.54 19.56
C VAL A 381 -0.11 -19.76 20.42
N ARG A 382 0.06 -19.68 21.74
CA ARG A 382 -0.41 -20.71 22.66
C ARG A 382 -1.74 -20.29 23.27
N LEU A 383 -2.69 -21.21 23.32
CA LEU A 383 -3.94 -21.02 24.06
C LEU A 383 -3.99 -21.95 25.26
N VAL A 384 -4.56 -21.48 26.37
CA VAL A 384 -4.69 -22.22 27.62
C VAL A 384 -6.14 -22.20 28.11
N ASN A 385 -6.64 -23.34 28.57
CA ASN A 385 -7.93 -23.46 29.24
C ASN A 385 -7.83 -24.47 30.39
N GLY A 386 -7.71 -23.95 31.62
CA GLY A 386 -7.47 -24.77 32.80
C GLY A 386 -6.13 -25.51 32.70
N ALA A 387 -6.18 -26.84 32.67
CA ALA A 387 -5.01 -27.70 32.53
C ALA A 387 -4.65 -28.03 31.06
N HIS A 388 -5.45 -27.57 30.10
CA HIS A 388 -5.23 -27.83 28.68
C HIS A 388 -4.47 -26.67 28.04
N GLU A 389 -3.44 -26.98 27.26
CA GLU A 389 -2.75 -26.02 26.42
C GLU A 389 -2.50 -26.60 25.03
N ALA A 390 -2.47 -25.74 24.01
CA ALA A 390 -2.15 -26.13 22.64
C ALA A 390 -1.52 -24.96 21.87
N ASP A 391 -0.69 -25.30 20.90
CA ASP A 391 -0.02 -24.34 20.01
C ASP A 391 -0.77 -24.23 18.67
N PHE A 392 -0.90 -22.99 18.22
CA PHE A 392 -1.64 -22.62 17.02
C PHE A 392 -0.81 -21.74 16.09
N VAL A 393 -1.02 -21.88 14.78
CA VAL A 393 -0.59 -20.89 13.80
C VAL A 393 -1.66 -19.80 13.70
N LEU A 394 -1.26 -18.55 13.88
CA LEU A 394 -2.09 -17.37 13.61
C LEU A 394 -1.90 -16.91 12.17
N THR A 395 -3.00 -16.68 11.47
CA THR A 395 -3.04 -16.04 10.15
C THR A 395 -4.35 -15.24 9.99
N ASN A 396 -4.64 -14.71 8.81
CA ASN A 396 -5.93 -14.07 8.54
C ASN A 396 -7.02 -15.07 8.13
N ASN A 397 -8.29 -14.72 8.37
CA ASN A 397 -9.43 -15.54 7.99
C ASN A 397 -9.54 -15.68 6.46
N HIS A 398 -9.24 -14.65 5.67
CA HIS A 398 -9.28 -14.79 4.21
C HIS A 398 -8.14 -15.66 3.64
N VAL A 399 -7.08 -15.96 4.40
CA VAL A 399 -5.98 -16.84 3.95
C VAL A 399 -6.42 -18.31 3.93
N ILE A 400 -7.41 -18.66 4.76
CA ILE A 400 -7.96 -20.01 4.86
C ILE A 400 -9.25 -20.21 4.03
N GLU A 401 -9.63 -19.23 3.20
CA GLU A 401 -10.87 -19.28 2.42
C GLU A 401 -10.76 -20.37 1.32
N CYS A 402 -11.72 -21.29 1.32
CA CYS A 402 -11.88 -22.41 0.40
C CYS A 402 -13.34 -22.85 0.39
N ASP A 403 -13.72 -23.75 -0.51
CA ASP A 403 -15.10 -24.22 -0.69
C ASP A 403 -15.72 -24.76 0.62
N GLU A 404 -14.93 -25.41 1.48
CA GLU A 404 -15.38 -25.92 2.78
C GLU A 404 -15.69 -24.79 3.78
N THR A 405 -14.97 -23.68 3.69
CA THR A 405 -15.04 -22.59 4.67
C THR A 405 -15.99 -21.45 4.23
N GLU A 406 -16.27 -21.35 2.94
CA GLU A 406 -17.06 -20.25 2.36
C GLU A 406 -18.44 -20.08 3.02
N ASN A 407 -19.20 -21.18 3.13
CA ASN A 407 -20.57 -21.17 3.66
C ASN A 407 -20.66 -20.63 5.09
N PHE A 408 -19.71 -20.94 5.98
CA PHE A 408 -19.76 -20.41 7.35
C PHE A 408 -19.27 -18.97 7.39
N MET A 409 -18.29 -18.61 6.56
CA MET A 409 -17.78 -17.25 6.52
C MET A 409 -18.88 -16.27 6.11
N GLU A 410 -19.70 -16.64 5.11
CA GLU A 410 -20.85 -15.86 4.63
C GLU A 410 -21.88 -15.55 5.70
N GLN A 411 -22.02 -16.42 6.71
CA GLN A 411 -22.95 -16.20 7.82
C GLN A 411 -22.48 -15.09 8.79
N GLN A 412 -21.27 -14.56 8.61
CA GLN A 412 -20.67 -13.53 9.46
C GLN A 412 -20.66 -13.92 10.95
N ILE A 413 -20.51 -15.21 11.24
CA ILE A 413 -20.36 -15.76 12.58
C ILE A 413 -18.97 -16.36 12.74
N PRO A 414 -18.42 -16.37 13.97
CA PRO A 414 -17.14 -17.02 14.21
C PRO A 414 -17.23 -18.54 14.08
N LEU A 415 -16.18 -19.13 13.53
CA LEU A 415 -15.96 -20.58 13.55
C LEU A 415 -15.36 -20.97 14.90
N THR A 416 -16.04 -21.84 15.63
CA THR A 416 -15.58 -22.34 16.93
C THR A 416 -15.06 -23.77 16.82
N GLN A 417 -14.33 -24.21 17.84
CA GLN A 417 -13.80 -25.57 17.95
C GLN A 417 -14.88 -26.68 17.98
N HIS A 418 -16.14 -26.31 18.18
CA HIS A 418 -17.28 -27.23 18.23
C HIS A 418 -17.96 -27.42 16.88
N HIS A 419 -17.52 -26.69 15.84
CA HIS A 419 -18.11 -26.80 14.52
C HIS A 419 -17.78 -28.17 13.89
N PRO A 420 -18.73 -28.86 13.22
CA PRO A 420 -18.49 -30.18 12.65
C PRO A 420 -17.28 -30.25 11.71
N MET A 421 -17.03 -29.19 10.93
CA MET A 421 -15.87 -29.09 10.03
C MET A 421 -14.53 -29.11 10.78
N VAL A 422 -14.47 -28.51 11.97
CA VAL A 422 -13.28 -28.50 12.83
C VAL A 422 -13.11 -29.86 13.50
N ILE A 423 -14.19 -30.41 14.07
CA ILE A 423 -14.16 -31.72 14.75
C ILE A 423 -13.74 -32.84 13.79
N THR A 424 -14.13 -32.74 12.52
CA THR A 424 -13.79 -33.72 11.47
C THR A 424 -12.52 -33.37 10.70
N GLU A 425 -11.77 -32.34 11.14
CA GLU A 425 -10.47 -31.98 10.57
C GLU A 425 -10.48 -31.80 9.04
N ARG A 426 -11.57 -31.25 8.48
CA ARG A 426 -11.76 -31.16 7.02
C ARG A 426 -10.80 -30.19 6.33
N VAL A 427 -10.37 -29.15 7.04
CA VAL A 427 -9.56 -28.08 6.46
C VAL A 427 -8.11 -28.24 6.92
N LYS A 428 -7.30 -28.86 6.06
CA LYS A 428 -5.89 -29.14 6.27
C LYS A 428 -5.04 -27.93 5.88
N LEU A 429 -4.21 -27.44 6.80
CA LEU A 429 -3.30 -26.32 6.58
C LEU A 429 -1.91 -26.83 6.17
N VAL A 430 -1.34 -26.22 5.14
CA VAL A 430 -0.05 -26.60 4.57
C VAL A 430 0.89 -25.42 4.43
N SER A 431 2.17 -25.67 4.66
CA SER A 431 3.26 -24.74 4.42
C SER A 431 4.40 -25.47 3.70
N PRO A 432 4.96 -24.92 2.60
CA PRO A 432 4.39 -23.84 1.80
C PRO A 432 2.98 -24.19 1.28
N SER A 433 2.19 -23.16 0.98
CA SER A 433 0.88 -23.30 0.33
C SER A 433 0.98 -24.08 -0.97
N ASP A 434 -0.11 -24.69 -1.43
CA ASP A 434 -0.12 -25.40 -2.71
C ASP A 434 0.21 -24.45 -3.88
N THR A 435 -0.32 -23.23 -3.87
CA THR A 435 -0.03 -22.22 -4.88
C THR A 435 1.45 -21.85 -4.92
N ASP A 436 2.11 -21.62 -3.79
CA ASP A 436 3.54 -21.31 -3.78
C ASP A 436 4.40 -22.52 -4.11
N TRP A 437 3.95 -23.71 -3.69
CA TRP A 437 4.59 -24.97 -4.07
C TRP A 437 4.54 -25.18 -5.59
N ILE A 438 3.38 -24.98 -6.24
CA ILE A 438 3.22 -25.05 -7.70
C ILE A 438 4.06 -23.99 -8.41
N ASN A 439 3.96 -22.72 -7.99
CA ASN A 439 4.71 -21.63 -8.63
C ASN A 439 6.22 -21.83 -8.52
N HIS A 440 6.70 -22.32 -7.37
CA HIS A 440 8.10 -22.65 -7.17
C HIS A 440 8.54 -23.80 -8.05
N ARG A 441 7.71 -24.85 -8.15
CA ARG A 441 7.93 -25.99 -9.05
C ARG A 441 8.11 -25.50 -10.48
N ASP A 442 7.21 -24.67 -10.99
CA ASP A 442 7.24 -24.21 -12.37
C ASP A 442 8.42 -23.27 -12.65
N GLY A 443 8.70 -22.33 -11.74
CA GLY A 443 9.78 -21.35 -11.89
C GLY A 443 11.18 -21.98 -11.84
N LYS A 444 11.47 -22.84 -10.85
CA LYS A 444 12.78 -23.53 -10.78
C LYS A 444 12.94 -24.55 -11.91
N SER A 445 11.88 -25.26 -12.29
CA SER A 445 11.94 -26.23 -13.40
C SER A 445 12.33 -25.57 -14.73
N LEU A 446 11.87 -24.34 -14.98
CA LEU A 446 12.24 -23.59 -16.19
C LEU A 446 13.73 -23.20 -16.19
N TRP A 447 14.26 -22.69 -15.07
CA TRP A 447 15.68 -22.32 -14.97
C TRP A 447 16.58 -23.56 -15.07
N ILE A 448 16.21 -24.64 -14.38
CA ILE A 448 16.92 -25.92 -14.41
C ILE A 448 16.93 -26.52 -15.81
N LEU A 449 15.79 -26.49 -16.50
CA LEU A 449 15.71 -27.01 -17.86
C LEU A 449 16.57 -26.20 -18.83
N ASP A 450 16.59 -24.88 -18.70
CA ASP A 450 17.50 -24.03 -19.49
C ASP A 450 18.97 -24.36 -19.21
N TYR A 451 19.33 -24.59 -17.95
CA TYR A 451 20.69 -24.98 -17.56
C TYR A 451 21.06 -26.37 -18.10
N ALA A 452 20.19 -27.36 -17.92
CA ALA A 452 20.34 -28.71 -18.47
C ALA A 452 20.45 -28.69 -20.00
N ARG A 453 19.69 -27.83 -20.70
CA ARG A 453 19.81 -27.63 -22.15
C ARG A 453 21.12 -26.99 -22.55
N LYS A 454 21.61 -26.00 -21.79
CA LYS A 454 22.91 -25.36 -22.03
C LYS A 454 24.04 -26.39 -21.90
N ILE A 455 24.00 -27.23 -20.86
CA ILE A 455 24.98 -28.31 -20.67
C ILE A 455 24.81 -29.38 -21.75
N GLY A 456 23.59 -29.86 -21.97
CA GLY A 456 23.24 -30.85 -22.99
C GLY A 456 23.77 -30.47 -24.37
N ARG A 457 23.55 -29.23 -24.81
CA ARG A 457 24.12 -28.70 -26.07
C ARG A 457 25.65 -28.79 -26.12
N ARG A 458 26.34 -28.49 -25.01
CA ARG A 458 27.81 -28.56 -24.94
C ARG A 458 28.35 -29.99 -24.99
N ILE A 459 27.59 -30.97 -24.48
CA ILE A 459 27.97 -32.39 -24.49
C ILE A 459 27.31 -33.19 -25.63
N GLY A 460 26.71 -32.52 -26.62
CA GLY A 460 26.10 -33.14 -27.79
C GLY A 460 24.76 -33.85 -27.54
N TYR A 461 24.08 -33.54 -26.44
CA TYR A 461 22.78 -34.12 -26.06
C TYR A 461 21.63 -33.11 -26.22
N GLN A 462 20.81 -33.31 -27.25
CA GLN A 462 19.56 -32.59 -27.50
C GLN A 462 18.41 -33.57 -27.65
N ASP A 463 17.29 -33.31 -26.97
CA ASP A 463 16.07 -34.10 -27.12
C ASP A 463 15.09 -33.38 -28.06
N GLN A 464 15.00 -33.87 -29.30
CA GLN A 464 14.12 -33.31 -30.31
C GLN A 464 12.64 -33.58 -30.03
N GLN A 465 12.31 -34.67 -29.32
CA GLN A 465 10.93 -34.98 -28.95
C GLN A 465 10.43 -33.98 -27.90
N LEU A 466 11.30 -33.58 -26.96
CA LEU A 466 10.99 -32.55 -25.98
C LEU A 466 10.72 -31.18 -26.63
N LEU A 467 11.54 -30.78 -27.61
CA LEU A 467 11.34 -29.53 -28.34
C LEU A 467 10.05 -29.53 -29.16
N GLN A 468 9.73 -30.67 -29.78
CA GLN A 468 8.49 -30.84 -30.53
C GLN A 468 7.26 -30.71 -29.62
N ALA A 469 7.26 -31.37 -28.46
CA ALA A 469 6.16 -31.29 -27.50
C ALA A 469 5.94 -29.87 -26.96
N GLU A 470 7.02 -29.08 -26.75
CA GLU A 470 6.90 -27.67 -26.37
C GLU A 470 6.26 -26.82 -27.48
N GLY A 471 6.62 -27.05 -28.74
CA GLY A 471 6.02 -26.37 -29.89
C GLY A 471 4.53 -26.70 -30.04
N GLU A 472 4.15 -27.95 -29.84
CA GLU A 472 2.75 -28.41 -29.89
C GLU A 472 1.90 -27.75 -28.79
N ILE A 473 2.43 -27.62 -27.57
CA ILE A 473 1.75 -26.93 -26.46
C ILE A 473 1.59 -25.44 -26.74
N GLN A 474 2.63 -24.77 -27.26
CA GLN A 474 2.53 -23.35 -27.61
C GLN A 474 1.45 -23.09 -28.67
N LEU A 475 1.30 -23.99 -29.65
CA LEU A 475 0.25 -23.91 -30.66
C LEU A 475 -1.15 -24.13 -30.04
N LEU A 476 -1.29 -25.03 -29.06
CA LEU A 476 -2.54 -25.23 -28.33
C LEU A 476 -2.91 -24.02 -27.45
N GLU A 477 -1.93 -23.39 -26.78
CA GLU A 477 -2.15 -22.18 -26.00
C GLU A 477 -2.61 -21.02 -26.88
N ASN A 478 -2.00 -20.82 -28.04
CA ASN A 478 -2.41 -19.78 -29.00
C ASN A 478 -3.84 -20.02 -29.54
N ARG A 479 -4.27 -21.27 -29.69
CA ARG A 479 -5.64 -21.61 -30.12
C ARG A 479 -6.70 -21.29 -29.06
N LEU A 480 -6.36 -21.32 -27.78
CA LEU A 480 -7.30 -21.01 -26.69
C LEU A 480 -7.56 -19.51 -26.53
N ASP A 481 -6.65 -18.67 -27.03
CA ASP A 481 -6.82 -17.21 -27.10
C ASP A 481 -7.81 -16.79 -28.21
N GLU A 482 -8.15 -17.69 -29.14
CA GLU A 482 -9.13 -17.47 -30.20
C GLU A 482 -10.55 -17.91 -29.72
N ALA A 483 -11.60 -17.21 -30.18
CA ALA A 483 -12.98 -17.46 -29.74
C ALA A 483 -13.55 -18.71 -30.43
N ASP A 484 -13.55 -19.85 -29.75
CA ASP A 484 -14.02 -21.13 -30.30
C ASP A 484 -14.88 -21.97 -29.34
N GLU A 485 -15.83 -22.74 -29.90
CA GLU A 485 -16.77 -23.62 -29.17
C GLU A 485 -16.10 -24.86 -28.52
N GLN A 486 -14.84 -25.13 -28.86
CA GLN A 486 -14.07 -26.31 -28.41
C GLN A 486 -13.27 -26.10 -27.11
N LYS A 487 -13.38 -24.91 -26.47
CA LYS A 487 -12.50 -24.45 -25.38
C LYS A 487 -12.31 -25.44 -24.24
N GLN A 488 -13.36 -26.14 -23.80
CA GLN A 488 -13.26 -27.09 -22.68
C GLN A 488 -12.42 -28.32 -23.05
N GLN A 489 -12.59 -28.86 -24.26
CA GLN A 489 -11.86 -30.02 -24.74
C GLN A 489 -10.38 -29.70 -25.01
N ASP A 490 -10.10 -28.51 -25.55
CA ASP A 490 -8.74 -28.00 -25.71
C ASP A 490 -8.09 -27.69 -24.33
N HIS A 491 -8.86 -27.28 -23.33
CA HIS A 491 -8.38 -27.10 -21.95
C HIS A 491 -7.93 -28.42 -21.30
N ASP A 492 -8.72 -29.49 -21.45
CA ASP A 492 -8.40 -30.82 -20.93
C ASP A 492 -7.20 -31.42 -21.66
N LEU A 493 -7.15 -31.27 -23.00
CA LEU A 493 -6.01 -31.71 -23.80
C LEU A 493 -4.73 -30.95 -23.46
N LEU A 494 -4.82 -29.64 -23.21
CA LEU A 494 -3.69 -28.81 -22.79
C LEU A 494 -3.17 -29.27 -21.43
N LYS A 495 -4.06 -29.57 -20.48
CA LYS A 495 -3.70 -30.09 -19.15
C LYS A 495 -2.92 -31.40 -19.25
N ASP A 496 -3.42 -32.35 -20.03
CA ASP A 496 -2.76 -33.65 -20.24
C ASP A 496 -1.42 -33.51 -20.97
N SER A 497 -1.36 -32.63 -21.98
CA SER A 497 -0.15 -32.35 -22.73
C SER A 497 0.92 -31.70 -21.85
N LYS A 498 0.55 -30.74 -20.99
CA LYS A 498 1.45 -30.13 -19.99
C LYS A 498 1.99 -31.16 -19.01
N GLN A 499 1.15 -32.10 -18.56
CA GLN A 499 1.58 -33.18 -17.68
C GLN A 499 2.58 -34.12 -18.37
N ARG A 500 2.34 -34.48 -19.63
CA ARG A 500 3.28 -35.30 -20.42
C ARG A 500 4.59 -34.57 -20.68
N LEU A 501 4.54 -33.28 -21.02
CA LEU A 501 5.72 -32.45 -21.20
C LEU A 501 6.58 -32.41 -19.93
N LEU A 502 5.96 -32.37 -18.76
CA LEU A 502 6.67 -32.38 -17.48
C LEU A 502 7.43 -33.70 -17.24
N GLN A 503 6.85 -34.83 -17.63
CA GLN A 503 7.53 -36.14 -17.59
C GLN A 503 8.72 -36.19 -18.54
N MET A 504 8.56 -35.66 -19.76
CA MET A 504 9.64 -35.58 -20.75
C MET A 504 10.79 -34.68 -20.27
N LYS A 505 10.49 -33.52 -19.69
CA LYS A 505 11.49 -32.65 -19.05
C LYS A 505 12.26 -33.37 -17.95
N SER A 506 11.55 -34.14 -17.11
CA SER A 506 12.16 -34.96 -16.06
C SER A 506 13.14 -36.00 -16.61
N ALA A 507 12.73 -36.73 -17.65
CA ALA A 507 13.55 -37.74 -18.30
C ALA A 507 14.80 -37.12 -18.94
N TYR A 508 14.64 -36.00 -19.65
CA TYR A 508 15.75 -35.26 -20.25
C TYR A 508 16.80 -34.82 -19.21
N ILE A 509 16.35 -34.26 -18.09
CA ILE A 509 17.24 -33.84 -17.00
C ILE A 509 17.99 -35.05 -16.42
N THR A 510 17.27 -36.15 -16.13
CA THR A 510 17.84 -37.38 -15.57
C THR A 510 18.91 -37.98 -16.48
N GLU A 511 18.63 -38.06 -17.79
CA GLU A 511 19.56 -38.60 -18.79
C GLU A 511 20.77 -37.66 -18.99
N THR A 512 20.56 -36.35 -18.94
CA THR A 512 21.66 -35.37 -18.98
C THR A 512 22.61 -35.58 -17.78
N ILE A 513 22.08 -35.77 -16.57
CA ILE A 513 22.87 -36.06 -15.36
C ILE A 513 23.66 -37.37 -15.50
N ALA A 514 23.02 -38.44 -15.98
CA ALA A 514 23.66 -39.75 -16.16
C ALA A 514 24.86 -39.65 -17.12
N ARG A 515 24.71 -38.91 -18.22
CA ARG A 515 25.79 -38.67 -19.19
C ARG A 515 26.93 -37.88 -18.57
N ILE A 516 26.64 -36.83 -17.82
CA ILE A 516 27.64 -36.02 -17.11
C ILE A 516 28.45 -36.87 -16.12
N LYS A 517 27.79 -37.72 -15.32
CA LYS A 517 28.49 -38.65 -14.41
C LYS A 517 29.43 -39.59 -15.16
N GLY A 518 29.06 -40.01 -16.37
CA GLY A 518 29.92 -40.78 -17.27
C GLY A 518 31.20 -40.03 -17.68
N TYR A 519 31.13 -38.72 -17.92
CA TYR A 519 32.31 -37.90 -18.23
C TYR A 519 33.26 -37.76 -17.04
N GLN A 520 32.73 -37.62 -15.81
CA GLN A 520 33.55 -37.56 -14.58
C GLN A 520 34.34 -38.85 -14.32
N LEU A 521 33.73 -40.01 -14.62
CA LEU A 521 34.35 -41.33 -14.38
C LEU A 521 35.46 -41.67 -15.39
N ASN A 522 35.46 -41.05 -16.57
CA ASN A 522 36.41 -41.36 -17.65
C ASN A 522 37.71 -40.53 -17.62
N GLY A 523 37.87 -39.60 -16.67
CA GLY A 523 39.16 -38.95 -16.38
C GLY A 523 39.61 -37.84 -17.34
N GLU A 524 38.72 -37.26 -18.15
CA GLU A 524 39.04 -36.06 -18.94
C GLU A 524 39.04 -34.81 -18.03
N ASP A 525 40.12 -34.02 -18.06
CA ASP A 525 40.25 -32.79 -17.25
C ASP A 525 39.27 -31.70 -17.75
N ILE A 526 38.25 -31.43 -16.94
CA ILE A 526 37.14 -30.52 -17.25
C ILE A 526 37.30 -29.13 -16.59
N GLY A 527 38.40 -28.85 -15.89
CA GLY A 527 38.71 -27.52 -15.32
C GLY A 527 37.58 -26.90 -14.46
N GLN A 528 37.47 -25.56 -14.45
CA GLN A 528 36.42 -24.81 -13.73
C GLN A 528 34.99 -25.26 -14.13
N PHE A 529 34.83 -25.71 -15.38
CA PHE A 529 33.57 -26.22 -15.91
C PHE A 529 33.13 -27.50 -15.19
N GLY A 530 34.06 -28.37 -14.77
CA GLY A 530 33.74 -29.55 -13.97
C GLY A 530 33.34 -29.24 -12.53
N ASN A 531 33.93 -28.21 -11.91
CA ASN A 531 33.58 -27.77 -10.57
C ASN A 531 32.20 -27.08 -10.54
N ASP A 532 31.93 -26.20 -11.50
CA ASP A 532 30.62 -25.59 -11.68
C ASP A 532 29.56 -26.69 -11.89
N ILE A 533 29.85 -27.67 -12.76
CA ILE A 533 28.94 -28.81 -13.01
C ILE A 533 28.74 -29.67 -11.77
N ALA A 534 29.78 -29.98 -10.99
CA ALA A 534 29.63 -30.77 -9.76
C ALA A 534 28.73 -30.07 -8.74
N TYR A 535 28.90 -28.75 -8.57
CA TYR A 535 28.04 -27.92 -7.73
C TYR A 535 26.58 -27.96 -8.19
N TYR A 536 26.32 -27.69 -9.49
CA TYR A 536 24.95 -27.71 -10.03
C TYR A 536 24.34 -29.11 -10.08
N CYS A 537 25.14 -30.17 -10.29
CA CYS A 537 24.66 -31.55 -10.24
C CYS A 537 24.29 -32.01 -8.83
N GLN A 538 24.98 -31.49 -7.80
CA GLN A 538 24.62 -31.74 -6.41
C GLN A 538 23.30 -31.04 -6.06
N GLU A 539 23.16 -29.74 -6.36
CA GLU A 539 21.89 -29.01 -6.18
C GLU A 539 20.73 -29.68 -6.96
N LEU A 540 20.97 -30.13 -8.19
CA LEU A 540 19.95 -30.82 -9.00
C LEU A 540 19.60 -32.22 -8.48
N SER A 541 20.55 -32.96 -7.92
CA SER A 541 20.32 -34.29 -7.36
C SER A 541 19.51 -34.21 -6.07
N GLU A 542 19.88 -33.29 -5.15
CA GLU A 542 19.13 -33.00 -3.93
C GLU A 542 17.68 -32.58 -4.27
N MET A 543 17.51 -31.75 -5.31
CA MET A 543 16.18 -31.35 -5.79
C MET A 543 15.38 -32.47 -6.47
N ILE A 544 16.02 -33.43 -7.17
CA ILE A 544 15.31 -34.58 -7.76
C ILE A 544 14.91 -35.59 -6.68
N GLU A 545 15.72 -35.75 -5.63
CA GLU A 545 15.37 -36.55 -4.46
C GLU A 545 14.22 -35.91 -3.67
N ASP A 546 14.26 -34.59 -3.47
CA ASP A 546 13.12 -33.83 -2.96
C ASP A 546 11.90 -34.01 -3.86
N ARG A 547 12.08 -33.92 -5.18
CA ARG A 547 11.01 -34.12 -6.17
C ARG A 547 10.41 -35.52 -6.11
N LYS A 548 11.21 -36.58 -5.96
CA LYS A 548 10.72 -37.97 -5.81
C LYS A 548 9.99 -38.16 -4.49
N ALA A 549 10.53 -37.63 -3.39
CA ALA A 549 9.86 -37.63 -2.09
C ALA A 549 8.54 -36.85 -2.10
N ILE A 550 8.37 -35.91 -3.03
CA ILE A 550 7.17 -35.06 -3.17
C ILE A 550 6.19 -35.62 -4.22
N GLU A 551 6.68 -36.29 -5.28
CA GLU A 551 5.87 -36.90 -6.35
C GLU A 551 5.23 -38.24 -5.91
N GLU A 552 5.80 -38.96 -4.95
CA GLU A 552 5.24 -40.21 -4.42
C GLU A 552 4.06 -40.00 -3.44
N ASP A 553 4.06 -38.92 -2.65
CA ASP A 553 3.12 -38.82 -1.53
C ASP A 553 1.74 -38.28 -1.91
N GLY A 554 1.61 -37.28 -2.82
CA GLY A 554 0.30 -36.65 -3.16
C GLY A 554 -0.43 -35.94 -1.99
N GLU A 555 -0.12 -36.34 -0.77
CA GLU A 555 -0.43 -35.83 0.55
C GLU A 555 0.90 -35.67 1.29
N ASN A 556 1.65 -34.61 1.00
CA ASN A 556 2.96 -34.46 1.61
C ASN A 556 2.82 -34.15 3.12
N GLU A 557 2.97 -35.16 3.98
CA GLU A 557 3.01 -35.00 5.44
C GLU A 557 4.05 -33.96 5.89
N LYS A 558 5.15 -33.77 5.15
CA LYS A 558 6.18 -32.78 5.49
C LYS A 558 5.69 -31.33 5.37
N ARG A 559 4.66 -31.09 4.55
CA ARG A 559 4.03 -29.75 4.44
C ARG A 559 2.88 -29.56 5.41
N HIS A 560 2.34 -30.65 5.95
CA HIS A 560 1.22 -30.61 6.88
C HIS A 560 1.62 -29.86 8.15
N LEU A 561 0.97 -28.74 8.38
CA LEU A 561 1.20 -27.90 9.56
C LEU A 561 0.17 -28.18 10.65
N GLY A 562 -1.07 -28.47 10.26
CA GLY A 562 -2.16 -28.72 11.18
C GLY A 562 -3.52 -28.62 10.50
N TYR A 563 -4.56 -28.43 11.31
CA TYR A 563 -5.94 -28.28 10.84
C TYR A 563 -6.54 -26.98 11.34
N LEU A 564 -7.45 -26.39 10.56
CA LEU A 564 -8.24 -25.25 10.99
C LEU A 564 -8.99 -25.57 12.29
N TRP A 565 -8.92 -24.66 13.26
CA TRP A 565 -9.50 -24.87 14.57
C TRP A 565 -10.52 -23.80 14.99
N ALA A 566 -10.21 -22.54 14.73
CA ALA A 566 -11.13 -21.43 14.97
C ALA A 566 -10.84 -20.30 13.99
N ALA A 567 -11.85 -19.48 13.71
CA ALA A 567 -11.67 -18.30 12.89
C ALA A 567 -12.67 -17.21 13.25
N SER A 568 -12.30 -15.96 12.99
CA SER A 568 -13.13 -14.81 13.30
C SER A 568 -14.45 -14.85 12.55
N GLY A 569 -14.49 -15.41 11.34
CA GLY A 569 -15.57 -15.15 10.39
C GLY A 569 -15.48 -13.71 9.86
N ARG A 570 -16.26 -13.40 8.83
CA ARG A 570 -16.27 -12.07 8.20
C ARG A 570 -16.98 -11.05 9.11
N ARG A 571 -16.31 -10.64 10.20
CA ARG A 571 -16.88 -9.82 11.27
C ARG A 571 -16.09 -8.55 11.50
N ALA A 572 -16.74 -7.63 12.21
CA ALA A 572 -16.10 -6.51 12.88
C ALA A 572 -16.54 -6.45 14.34
N THR A 573 -15.90 -5.62 15.15
CA THR A 573 -16.25 -5.49 16.58
C THR A 573 -17.53 -4.70 16.84
N HIS A 574 -18.03 -3.94 15.88
CA HIS A 574 -19.27 -3.16 16.03
C HIS A 574 -20.49 -4.09 15.93
N LYS A 575 -21.55 -3.80 16.70
CA LYS A 575 -22.73 -4.66 16.82
C LYS A 575 -23.89 -4.25 15.90
N GLY A 576 -23.77 -3.17 15.14
CA GLY A 576 -24.81 -2.70 14.22
C GLY A 576 -24.40 -1.48 13.39
N PRO A 577 -25.21 -1.11 12.39
CA PRO A 577 -24.92 -0.04 11.43
C PRO A 577 -24.83 1.37 12.05
N ASP A 578 -25.38 1.57 13.26
CA ASP A 578 -25.42 2.86 13.96
C ASP A 578 -24.30 3.05 15.02
N GLU A 579 -23.41 2.06 15.20
CA GLU A 579 -22.27 2.17 16.12
C GLU A 579 -21.02 2.76 15.42
N ALA A 580 -20.13 3.38 16.18
CA ALA A 580 -18.84 3.84 15.66
C ALA A 580 -18.09 2.68 14.97
N ALA A 581 -17.39 2.98 13.87
CA ALA A 581 -16.71 1.99 13.04
C ALA A 581 -15.88 1.01 13.89
N GLY A 582 -16.31 -0.26 13.92
CA GLY A 582 -15.61 -1.30 14.67
C GLY A 582 -14.31 -1.74 14.01
N TRP A 583 -13.49 -2.51 14.71
CA TRP A 583 -12.27 -3.08 14.15
C TRP A 583 -12.57 -4.25 13.22
N VAL A 584 -11.82 -4.33 12.11
CA VAL A 584 -11.79 -5.52 11.24
C VAL A 584 -11.34 -6.74 12.05
N LEU A 585 -12.15 -7.81 12.03
CA LEU A 585 -11.79 -9.10 12.63
C LEU A 585 -11.57 -10.12 11.51
N ASP A 586 -10.29 -10.30 11.16
CA ASP A 586 -9.87 -11.18 10.08
C ASP A 586 -8.73 -12.07 10.60
N TRP A 587 -9.03 -13.00 11.50
CA TRP A 587 -8.04 -13.90 12.08
C TRP A 587 -8.49 -15.36 11.96
N ALA A 588 -7.53 -16.27 11.81
CA ALA A 588 -7.75 -17.70 11.83
C ALA A 588 -6.64 -18.40 12.62
N LEU A 589 -7.02 -19.49 13.29
CA LEU A 589 -6.15 -20.34 14.07
C LEU A 589 -6.13 -21.75 13.50
N GLY A 590 -4.95 -22.20 13.13
CA GLY A 590 -4.68 -23.60 12.82
C GLY A 590 -4.12 -24.30 14.04
N LYS A 591 -4.76 -25.37 14.51
CA LYS A 591 -4.20 -26.22 15.57
C LYS A 591 -3.04 -27.01 14.98
N MET A 592 -1.84 -26.74 15.49
CA MET A 592 -0.62 -27.37 14.97
C MET A 592 -0.45 -28.76 15.56
N ASN A 593 0.36 -29.58 14.87
CA ASN A 593 0.90 -30.82 15.43
C ASN A 593 2.41 -30.66 15.64
N PRO A 594 2.87 -30.21 16.82
CA PRO A 594 4.28 -29.92 17.08
C PRO A 594 5.21 -31.11 16.89
N GLN A 595 4.69 -32.34 16.97
CA GLN A 595 5.47 -33.57 16.74
C GLN A 595 5.79 -33.78 15.27
N LYS A 596 4.98 -33.21 14.36
CA LYS A 596 5.23 -33.21 12.91
C LYS A 596 5.91 -31.92 12.46
N ARG A 597 5.39 -30.77 12.91
CA ARG A 597 5.87 -29.46 12.49
C ARG A 597 5.53 -28.36 13.48
N ASP A 598 6.45 -27.43 13.65
CA ASP A 598 6.32 -26.26 14.52
C ASP A 598 6.54 -24.95 13.74
N ILE A 599 6.17 -23.82 14.31
CA ILE A 599 6.52 -22.47 13.84
C ILE A 599 7.50 -21.82 14.82
N SER A 600 8.56 -21.24 14.26
CA SER A 600 9.54 -20.45 15.00
C SER A 600 8.88 -19.27 15.71
N SER A 601 9.17 -19.13 17.00
CA SER A 601 8.87 -17.93 17.80
C SER A 601 9.96 -16.86 17.70
N HIS A 602 10.98 -17.12 16.87
CA HIS A 602 12.11 -16.25 16.63
C HIS A 602 12.04 -15.68 15.23
N PHE A 603 12.47 -14.43 15.09
CA PHE A 603 12.89 -13.92 13.80
C PHE A 603 14.40 -13.96 13.64
N LEU A 604 14.83 -14.03 12.39
CA LEU A 604 16.22 -13.91 12.01
C LEU A 604 16.50 -12.46 11.67
N LEU A 605 17.43 -11.87 12.41
CA LEU A 605 18.00 -10.56 12.12
C LEU A 605 19.37 -10.78 11.51
N THR A 606 19.49 -10.47 10.22
CA THR A 606 20.78 -10.48 9.53
C THR A 606 21.49 -9.14 9.76
N GLN A 607 22.65 -9.17 10.40
CA GLN A 607 23.53 -8.01 10.55
C GLN A 607 24.79 -8.22 9.73
N TYR A 608 25.23 -7.19 9.01
CA TYR A 608 26.54 -7.19 8.38
C TYR A 608 27.53 -6.48 9.30
N ARG A 609 28.50 -7.21 9.83
CA ARG A 609 29.57 -6.68 10.68
C ARG A 609 30.92 -7.11 10.12
N ASP A 610 31.79 -6.14 9.86
CA ASP A 610 33.14 -6.37 9.32
C ASP A 610 33.19 -7.23 8.03
N GLY A 611 32.15 -7.11 7.19
CA GLY A 611 32.03 -7.89 5.94
C GLY A 611 31.55 -9.33 6.13
N ILE A 612 31.22 -9.74 7.36
CA ILE A 612 30.63 -11.04 7.68
C ILE A 612 29.14 -10.87 7.95
N GLU A 613 28.34 -11.76 7.37
CA GLU A 613 26.91 -11.85 7.64
C GLU A 613 26.68 -12.64 8.93
N GLU A 614 26.22 -11.95 9.97
CA GLU A 614 25.88 -12.54 11.28
C GLU A 614 24.35 -12.65 11.39
N VAL A 615 23.83 -13.87 11.50
CA VAL A 615 22.39 -14.12 11.65
C VAL A 615 22.08 -14.32 13.13
N LYS A 616 21.33 -13.38 13.71
CA LYS A 616 20.87 -13.44 15.10
C LYS A 616 19.43 -13.90 15.18
N GLN A 617 19.15 -14.93 15.97
CA GLN A 617 17.78 -15.28 16.35
C GLN A 617 17.33 -14.39 17.50
N VAL A 618 16.19 -13.71 17.31
CA VAL A 618 15.60 -12.84 18.33
C VAL A 618 14.20 -13.35 18.66
N PRO A 619 13.92 -13.73 19.92
CA PRO A 619 12.60 -14.20 20.33
C PRO A 619 11.58 -13.06 20.27
N VAL A 620 10.34 -13.39 19.94
CA VAL A 620 9.20 -12.46 20.01
C VAL A 620 8.08 -13.10 20.82
N THR A 621 8.22 -13.04 22.13
CA THR A 621 7.42 -13.79 23.11
C THR A 621 6.45 -12.89 23.90
N GLN A 622 6.16 -11.70 23.38
CA GLN A 622 5.30 -10.72 24.05
C GLN A 622 4.49 -9.89 23.06
N TYR A 623 3.38 -9.33 23.53
CA TYR A 623 2.53 -8.43 22.75
C TYR A 623 2.20 -7.16 23.53
N ARG A 624 1.82 -6.11 22.81
CA ARG A 624 1.28 -4.88 23.40
C ARG A 624 -0.20 -4.79 23.07
N ALA A 625 -1.03 -4.73 24.10
CA ALA A 625 -2.48 -4.63 23.93
C ALA A 625 -2.90 -3.28 23.31
N GLY A 626 -2.11 -2.23 23.53
CA GLY A 626 -2.28 -0.91 22.95
C GLY A 626 -1.17 -0.57 21.95
N ILE A 627 -1.52 0.26 20.98
CA ILE A 627 -0.57 0.99 20.14
C ILE A 627 -0.47 2.37 20.79
N GLU A 628 0.37 2.50 21.81
CA GLU A 628 0.51 3.76 22.54
C GLU A 628 1.33 4.76 21.73
N LYS A 629 0.61 5.63 21.00
CA LYS A 629 0.94 7.01 20.59
C LYS A 629 2.41 7.43 20.73
N LYS A 630 3.28 6.86 19.92
CA LYS A 630 4.67 7.26 19.69
C LYS A 630 4.97 6.89 18.26
N ASP A 631 5.82 7.64 17.59
CA ASP A 631 6.22 7.43 16.18
C ASP A 631 6.88 6.06 15.97
N THR A 632 6.08 5.02 16.08
CA THR A 632 6.49 3.67 16.43
C THR A 632 7.01 3.04 15.17
N LYS A 633 8.30 2.75 15.15
CA LYS A 633 8.89 1.94 14.10
C LYS A 633 8.39 0.52 14.28
N VAL A 634 7.93 -0.02 13.16
CA VAL A 634 7.43 -1.37 13.09
C VAL A 634 8.16 -2.12 11.99
N ALA A 635 8.18 -3.43 12.13
CA ALA A 635 8.59 -4.34 11.09
C ALA A 635 7.59 -5.47 10.97
N LYS A 636 7.60 -6.14 9.84
CA LYS A 636 6.91 -7.43 9.66
C LYS A 636 7.71 -8.30 8.71
N HIS A 637 7.49 -9.60 8.79
CA HIS A 637 7.93 -10.54 7.76
C HIS A 637 6.71 -11.15 7.08
N GLY A 638 6.51 -10.82 5.81
CA GLY A 638 5.46 -11.43 4.99
C GLY A 638 6.02 -12.42 3.99
N ARG A 639 5.18 -13.36 3.56
CA ARG A 639 5.54 -14.34 2.53
C ARG A 639 6.06 -13.68 1.25
N THR A 640 5.45 -12.57 0.83
CA THR A 640 5.68 -11.97 -0.48
C THR A 640 6.76 -10.91 -0.45
N THR A 641 6.83 -10.07 0.56
CA THR A 641 7.86 -9.01 0.64
C THR A 641 9.01 -9.33 1.58
N GLY A 642 8.94 -10.41 2.36
CA GLY A 642 9.92 -10.69 3.40
C GLY A 642 9.89 -9.64 4.51
N TRP A 643 11.07 -9.32 5.06
CA TRP A 643 11.23 -8.25 6.04
C TRP A 643 11.00 -6.88 5.42
N THR A 644 10.07 -6.14 6.01
CA THR A 644 9.80 -4.74 5.67
C THR A 644 9.72 -3.93 6.96
N THR A 645 10.08 -2.65 6.87
CA THR A 645 10.01 -1.71 8.00
C THR A 645 9.11 -0.54 7.63
N ALA A 646 8.46 0.04 8.64
CA ALA A 646 7.51 1.13 8.48
C ALA A 646 7.38 1.94 9.77
N VAL A 647 6.56 2.99 9.72
CA VAL A 647 6.17 3.77 10.90
C VAL A 647 4.64 3.78 11.00
N ILE A 648 4.10 3.59 12.20
CA ILE A 648 2.66 3.68 12.44
C ILE A 648 2.16 5.11 12.17
N ASN A 649 1.04 5.21 11.47
CA ASN A 649 0.28 6.45 11.33
C ASN A 649 -0.73 6.57 12.46
N GLU A 650 -0.62 7.62 13.27
CA GLU A 650 -1.48 7.83 14.45
C GLU A 650 -2.89 8.30 14.08
N ALA A 651 -3.05 8.84 12.87
CA ALA A 651 -4.36 9.12 12.33
C ALA A 651 -5.07 7.81 11.99
N ALA A 652 -6.28 7.61 12.54
CA ALA A 652 -7.09 6.44 12.24
C ALA A 652 -7.37 6.34 10.75
N ALA A 653 -7.22 5.13 10.19
CA ALA A 653 -7.67 4.79 8.85
C ALA A 653 -9.02 4.08 8.93
N PHE A 654 -9.85 4.30 7.93
CA PHE A 654 -11.12 3.62 7.78
C PHE A 654 -11.12 2.86 6.47
N VAL A 655 -11.52 1.60 6.51
CA VAL A 655 -11.54 0.71 5.36
C VAL A 655 -12.95 0.23 5.12
N ARG A 656 -13.32 0.16 3.85
CA ARG A 656 -14.54 -0.47 3.38
C ARG A 656 -14.17 -1.24 2.12
N SER A 657 -14.93 -2.26 1.79
CA SER A 657 -15.08 -2.62 0.41
C SER A 657 -16.51 -3.11 0.27
N THR A 658 -17.06 -2.98 -0.89
CA THR A 658 -18.31 -3.57 -1.35
C THR A 658 -17.94 -3.91 -2.78
N GLY A 659 -17.91 -5.20 -3.11
CA GLY A 659 -17.72 -5.56 -4.52
C GLY A 659 -18.80 -4.81 -5.31
N PRO A 660 -18.49 -4.22 -6.48
CA PRO A 660 -19.59 -3.82 -7.34
C PRO A 660 -20.35 -5.10 -7.74
N ASP A 661 -21.66 -4.96 -7.88
CA ASP A 661 -22.46 -5.97 -8.54
C ASP A 661 -21.82 -6.25 -9.92
N ASP A 662 -21.77 -7.52 -10.33
CA ASP A 662 -21.17 -8.00 -11.60
C ASP A 662 -21.78 -7.35 -12.87
N ASP A 663 -22.75 -6.44 -12.72
CA ASP A 663 -23.55 -5.85 -13.80
C ASP A 663 -22.88 -4.72 -14.60
N ASP A 664 -21.72 -4.22 -14.17
CA ASP A 664 -21.14 -2.98 -14.74
C ASP A 664 -19.93 -3.18 -15.66
N ASN A 665 -19.80 -4.30 -16.40
CA ASN A 665 -18.78 -4.48 -17.47
C ASN A 665 -17.32 -4.11 -17.10
N ILE A 666 -17.03 -4.01 -15.81
CA ILE A 666 -15.75 -3.66 -15.22
C ILE A 666 -15.51 -4.73 -14.19
N THR A 667 -14.55 -5.59 -14.47
CA THR A 667 -14.09 -6.59 -13.51
C THR A 667 -13.32 -5.89 -12.39
N VAL A 668 -14.04 -5.22 -11.49
CA VAL A 668 -13.53 -4.88 -10.16
C VAL A 668 -13.65 -6.17 -9.36
N ILE A 669 -12.57 -6.92 -9.26
CA ILE A 669 -12.57 -8.12 -8.44
C ILE A 669 -12.75 -7.65 -6.99
N SER A 670 -13.87 -8.04 -6.38
CA SER A 670 -14.21 -7.69 -5.01
C SER A 670 -13.04 -7.99 -4.07
N ASP A 671 -12.64 -6.99 -3.30
CA ASP A 671 -11.65 -7.17 -2.26
C ASP A 671 -12.24 -8.05 -1.16
N LYS A 672 -11.76 -9.29 -1.08
CA LYS A 672 -12.38 -10.37 -0.29
C LYS A 672 -12.35 -10.13 1.22
N ILE A 673 -11.53 -9.20 1.72
CA ILE A 673 -11.44 -8.91 3.15
C ILE A 673 -12.63 -8.09 3.63
N VAL A 674 -12.93 -6.95 2.98
CA VAL A 674 -13.83 -5.94 3.54
C VAL A 674 -15.21 -5.92 2.85
N SER A 675 -15.31 -6.36 1.60
CA SER A 675 -16.59 -6.55 0.87
C SER A 675 -17.59 -7.44 1.59
N LYS A 676 -17.06 -8.24 2.50
CA LYS A 676 -17.67 -9.43 3.06
C LYS A 676 -17.98 -9.28 4.56
N ILE A 677 -17.42 -8.27 5.23
CA ILE A 677 -17.65 -7.94 6.65
C ILE A 677 -18.92 -7.10 6.83
N GLY A 678 -19.28 -6.29 5.83
CA GLY A 678 -20.40 -5.36 5.90
C GLY A 678 -20.04 -4.07 6.66
N GLY A 679 -20.27 -2.91 6.03
CA GLY A 679 -20.08 -1.61 6.66
C GLY A 679 -18.64 -1.07 6.65
N ILE A 680 -18.41 0.01 7.40
CA ILE A 680 -17.12 0.70 7.48
C ILE A 680 -16.39 0.24 8.74
N CYS A 681 -15.12 -0.14 8.59
CA CYS A 681 -14.29 -0.61 9.70
C CYS A 681 -13.08 0.30 9.95
N GLN A 682 -12.64 0.34 11.19
CA GLN A 682 -11.39 1.01 11.58
C GLN A 682 -10.18 0.07 11.37
N ALA A 683 -9.07 0.66 10.95
CA ALA A 683 -7.77 0.01 10.81
C ALA A 683 -6.63 0.94 11.28
N VAL A 684 -5.47 0.36 11.56
CA VAL A 684 -4.23 1.11 11.76
C VAL A 684 -3.39 1.02 10.49
N ALA A 685 -3.02 2.18 9.95
CA ALA A 685 -2.10 2.27 8.82
C ALA A 685 -0.65 2.35 9.30
N PHE A 686 0.27 1.69 8.59
CA PHE A 686 1.70 1.82 8.77
C PHE A 686 2.38 2.07 7.43
N ILE A 687 3.30 3.03 7.38
CA ILE A 687 3.77 3.67 6.15
C ILE A 687 5.28 3.47 5.98
N SER A 688 5.70 3.06 4.78
CA SER A 688 7.10 3.03 4.36
C SER A 688 7.35 4.04 3.23
N ASN A 689 8.50 4.70 3.27
CA ASN A 689 8.96 5.59 2.19
C ASN A 689 9.93 4.91 1.23
N ASP A 690 10.63 3.89 1.71
CA ASP A 690 11.79 3.33 1.03
C ASP A 690 11.44 2.08 0.22
N SER A 691 10.29 1.45 0.52
CA SER A 691 9.88 0.20 -0.11
C SER A 691 8.38 -0.05 0.00
N GLN A 692 7.89 -1.01 -0.79
CA GLN A 692 6.56 -1.57 -0.60
C GLN A 692 6.57 -2.38 0.71
N VAL A 693 5.75 -1.95 1.65
CA VAL A 693 5.61 -2.58 2.96
C VAL A 693 4.66 -3.77 2.92
N MET A 694 3.63 -3.75 2.08
CA MET A 694 2.65 -4.84 1.97
C MET A 694 2.36 -5.15 0.50
N LYS A 695 2.33 -6.44 0.16
CA LYS A 695 1.88 -6.97 -1.13
C LYS A 695 0.86 -8.09 -0.95
N PRO A 696 0.09 -8.43 -2.00
CA PRO A 696 -0.75 -9.62 -1.99
C PRO A 696 0.06 -10.84 -1.53
N GLY A 697 -0.43 -11.50 -0.49
CA GLY A 697 0.22 -12.64 0.13
C GLY A 697 0.94 -12.39 1.45
N ASP A 698 1.21 -11.13 1.79
CA ASP A 698 1.72 -10.75 3.11
C ASP A 698 0.64 -10.76 4.20
N SER A 699 -0.63 -10.83 3.81
CA SER A 699 -1.73 -10.97 4.75
C SER A 699 -1.51 -12.17 5.68
N GLY A 700 -1.68 -11.92 6.97
CA GLY A 700 -1.43 -12.86 8.07
C GLY A 700 -0.12 -12.54 8.79
N SER A 701 0.70 -11.62 8.26
CA SER A 701 1.94 -11.19 8.91
C SER A 701 1.65 -10.53 10.26
N VAL A 702 2.38 -10.96 11.29
CA VAL A 702 2.43 -10.23 12.55
C VAL A 702 3.32 -9.01 12.39
N VAL A 703 2.82 -7.86 12.84
CA VAL A 703 3.56 -6.60 12.92
C VAL A 703 4.17 -6.50 14.30
N ILE A 704 5.48 -6.23 14.34
CA ILE A 704 6.28 -6.16 15.57
C ILE A 704 6.89 -4.78 15.76
N SER A 705 7.10 -4.38 17.01
CA SER A 705 7.84 -3.16 17.36
C SER A 705 8.79 -3.39 18.52
N ASN A 706 9.93 -2.72 18.48
CA ASN A 706 10.89 -2.66 19.58
C ASN A 706 10.85 -1.33 20.36
N ASP A 707 9.93 -0.41 20.04
CA ASP A 707 9.95 0.95 20.58
C ASP A 707 9.11 1.06 21.87
N GLY A 708 9.46 0.35 22.94
CA GLY A 708 8.64 0.35 24.17
C GLY A 708 9.42 0.01 25.43
N PRO A 709 8.73 -0.16 26.58
CA PRO A 709 9.39 -0.49 27.85
C PRO A 709 9.98 -1.91 27.85
N PHE A 710 9.70 -2.69 26.82
CA PHE A 710 10.13 -4.06 26.72
C PHE A 710 11.55 -4.16 26.14
N PRO A 711 12.41 -5.04 26.67
CA PRO A 711 13.77 -5.24 26.18
C PRO A 711 13.84 -5.97 24.82
N GLU A 712 12.73 -6.57 24.39
CA GLU A 712 12.61 -7.36 23.16
C GLU A 712 11.45 -6.85 22.29
N PRO A 713 11.42 -7.21 20.99
CA PRO A 713 10.30 -6.86 20.12
C PRO A 713 8.99 -7.46 20.63
N ALA A 714 7.89 -6.73 20.41
CA ALA A 714 6.55 -7.10 20.83
C ALA A 714 5.59 -7.04 19.64
N TRP A 715 4.60 -7.93 19.62
CA TRP A 715 3.53 -7.89 18.62
C TRP A 715 2.67 -6.66 18.87
N VAL A 716 2.31 -5.95 17.80
CA VAL A 716 1.46 -4.75 17.87
C VAL A 716 0.22 -4.86 16.98
N GLY A 717 0.27 -5.70 15.93
CA GLY A 717 -0.89 -5.92 15.07
C GLY A 717 -0.80 -7.16 14.20
N LEU A 718 -1.94 -7.51 13.60
CA LEU A 718 -2.05 -8.51 12.55
C LEU A 718 -2.37 -7.79 11.23
N ALA A 719 -1.43 -7.80 10.30
CA ALA A 719 -1.58 -7.13 9.00
C ALA A 719 -2.51 -7.94 8.09
N PHE A 720 -3.51 -7.28 7.50
CA PHE A 720 -4.49 -7.92 6.63
C PHE A 720 -4.45 -7.40 5.19
N ALA A 721 -4.02 -6.15 4.97
CA ALA A 721 -4.09 -5.51 3.66
C ALA A 721 -2.98 -4.47 3.41
N GLY A 722 -2.91 -3.95 2.19
CA GLY A 722 -2.04 -2.84 1.80
C GLY A 722 -2.71 -1.86 0.83
N SER A 723 -2.15 -0.67 0.70
CA SER A 723 -2.56 0.28 -0.34
C SER A 723 -2.19 -0.21 -1.74
N PHE A 724 -2.78 0.41 -2.77
CA PHE A 724 -2.54 0.05 -4.16
C PHE A 724 -1.08 0.19 -4.61
N ASP A 725 -0.35 1.15 -4.04
CA ASP A 725 1.09 1.34 -4.27
C ASP A 725 1.97 0.40 -3.42
N GLY A 726 1.38 -0.33 -2.48
CA GLY A 726 2.04 -1.22 -1.52
C GLY A 726 2.82 -0.52 -0.42
N ARG A 727 2.82 0.82 -0.33
CA ARG A 727 3.63 1.59 0.64
C ARG A 727 2.95 1.82 1.99
N ARG A 728 1.64 1.61 2.06
CA ARG A 728 0.86 1.62 3.29
C ARG A 728 0.36 0.21 3.54
N GLY A 729 0.51 -0.27 4.77
CA GLY A 729 -0.11 -1.51 5.24
C GLY A 729 -1.22 -1.21 6.23
N PHE A 730 -2.24 -2.06 6.28
CA PHE A 730 -3.34 -1.99 7.24
C PHE A 730 -3.31 -3.20 8.17
N MET A 731 -3.49 -2.93 9.47
CA MET A 731 -3.52 -3.96 10.51
C MET A 731 -4.64 -3.74 11.51
N THR A 732 -5.07 -4.85 12.12
CA THR A 732 -5.87 -4.83 13.35
C THR A 732 -4.92 -4.90 14.55
N PRO A 733 -5.08 -4.05 15.58
CA PRO A 733 -4.24 -4.11 16.77
C PRO A 733 -4.29 -5.49 17.42
N ILE A 734 -3.14 -6.03 17.83
CA ILE A 734 -3.07 -7.43 18.26
C ILE A 734 -3.90 -7.69 19.53
N GLY A 735 -4.00 -6.71 20.42
CA GLY A 735 -4.86 -6.80 21.60
C GLY A 735 -6.35 -6.90 21.26
N VAL A 736 -6.80 -6.36 20.12
CA VAL A 736 -8.17 -6.54 19.63
C VAL A 736 -8.36 -7.98 19.12
N VAL A 737 -7.40 -8.48 18.36
CA VAL A 737 -7.40 -9.85 17.82
C VAL A 737 -7.45 -10.88 18.95
N PHE A 738 -6.57 -10.76 19.95
CA PHE A 738 -6.49 -11.70 21.06
C PHE A 738 -7.76 -11.71 21.92
N ARG A 739 -8.31 -10.53 22.26
CA ARG A 739 -9.59 -10.48 22.98
C ARG A 739 -10.73 -11.17 22.22
N ASP A 740 -10.77 -11.05 20.90
CA ASP A 740 -11.80 -11.74 20.10
C ASP A 740 -11.52 -13.25 19.99
N ILE A 741 -10.25 -13.68 19.90
CA ILE A 741 -9.87 -15.10 20.01
C ILE A 741 -10.34 -15.69 21.33
N GLU A 742 -10.03 -15.04 22.45
CA GLU A 742 -10.42 -15.53 23.79
C GLU A 742 -11.94 -15.61 23.93
N LYS A 743 -12.66 -14.62 23.39
CA LYS A 743 -14.12 -14.59 23.37
C LYS A 743 -14.72 -15.72 22.53
N VAL A 744 -14.17 -15.98 21.34
CA VAL A 744 -14.68 -16.99 20.41
C VAL A 744 -14.38 -18.41 20.88
N THR A 745 -13.19 -18.62 21.42
CA THR A 745 -12.68 -19.95 21.76
C THR A 745 -12.98 -20.33 23.21
N GLY A 746 -13.10 -19.34 24.09
CA GLY A 746 -13.15 -19.53 25.54
C GLY A 746 -11.80 -19.93 26.16
N TRP A 747 -10.69 -19.82 25.42
CA TRP A 747 -9.34 -20.12 25.88
C TRP A 747 -8.52 -18.84 25.98
N GLU A 748 -7.68 -18.72 27.01
CA GLU A 748 -6.81 -17.57 27.24
C GLU A 748 -5.60 -17.60 26.31
N VAL A 749 -5.23 -16.44 25.76
CA VAL A 749 -4.02 -16.32 24.93
C VAL A 749 -2.79 -16.18 25.83
N ARG A 750 -1.87 -17.15 25.73
CA ARG A 750 -0.56 -17.10 26.38
C ARG A 750 0.53 -17.00 25.33
N MET A 751 1.43 -16.03 25.46
CA MET A 751 2.56 -15.95 24.54
C MET A 751 3.54 -17.11 24.81
N PRO A 752 4.27 -17.60 23.78
CA PRO A 752 5.25 -18.65 23.95
C PRO A 752 6.30 -18.23 24.98
N GLU A 753 6.65 -19.13 25.91
CA GLU A 753 7.74 -18.87 26.86
C GLU A 753 9.09 -18.88 26.13
N ARG A 754 10.07 -18.17 26.71
CA ARG A 754 11.45 -18.19 26.21
C ARG A 754 11.97 -19.63 26.28
N GLN A 755 12.36 -20.20 25.14
CA GLN A 755 13.17 -21.41 25.15
C GLN A 755 14.59 -20.96 25.51
N GLU A 756 15.10 -21.42 26.66
CA GLU A 756 16.45 -21.13 27.16
C GLU A 756 17.56 -21.72 26.30
#